data_AF-A0A415VBJ5-F1
#
_entry.id   AF-A0A415VBJ5-F1
#
_cell.length_a   1.000
_cell.length_b   1.000
_cell.length_c   1.000
_cell.angle_alpha   90.00
_cell.angle_beta   90.00
_cell.angle_gamma   90.00
#
_symmetry.space_group_name_H-M   'P 1'
#
loop_
_entity.id
_entity.type
_entity.pdbx_description
1 polymer ?
#
loop_
_entity_poly.entity_id
_entity_poly.type
_entity_poly.pdbx_seq_one_letter_code
_entity_poly.pdbx_strand_id
1 'polypeptide(L)'
;MTEHHAISRRAFTLGLGLAALSPFASLPETAALGLPVRAAFAEDTPTPAATLDKFVIRLRPAGYFRTASVNQDGNVRGNVCHLFNDGTSSKLILEHVVTDADNTNWYAIRTLLNFEEHNKTGYSIWSVDGDSDKDGKVIHVWSGEYDDKPSRAFAFKRQSNGTYIIRDRTVEKETEKKDIKYLAIESDGKDQDSNKICHKSKSIPWELELIGYDMKKNDATVSSLDWITYSSYVDGPCWMKYVDNSKFLDELSIPGTHDSGTCSVDNDTEPQSSQAKCQQDYIPTQLLEGIRYFDIRLGKNDENGDPGIDHGACYLLKKDGNIMHLSDVIGYFNTFLSENPTEALIMLVSRGNGEATNESLTTAFGKVLDENPDLFYTSSRIPTLGEVRGKIVLLRRFGLAGNSVSSHTWGLDLTQWDDKIAAHTDSTSMCLVRDERGFEAVGKTGNEEPYCTKVYAQDHYECTGTDKIGWVDMALQETTKLARIMVDVEDNDGAKVKVLEHSWCINYTSCTNYKQGSNPFTAARVVNEHLYKSQYINSTGNESTKEDCLKHIGIIASDFVDAALARSIYQRNYDAKHKQTVSYYLPTRMRMTYGDSLSDASLQDGKTVGEGRFRLVDSSNVLSVAASGNTFAIEYVDVDALGNETVTELQGSVPIDIDPRALTPHFEGLEGLKAGEDVRAKIAAPLEGKLEGDACTAQLEFMHDANGVPGTAMAEGEAFTAGTYWVRAKGLLGDAAQNYELATDGAASFTVTTSGDAGGAGNTGTGTNAGSADKNGKGNKSKGSGEKLAGTGDGSGIAAGLAAAAVATTVAGAAMLVNDREDSEGASE
;
A
#
# COMPACT_ATOMS: atom_id res chain seq x y z
N MET A 1 52.62 6.61 -15.25
CA MET A 1 52.35 5.42 -16.07
C MET A 1 50.85 5.18 -15.94
N THR A 2 50.03 5.34 -16.98
CA THR A 2 49.97 4.56 -18.24
C THR A 2 49.70 3.08 -17.93
N GLU A 3 48.70 2.43 -18.53
CA GLU A 3 48.25 2.62 -19.92
C GLU A 3 46.80 3.12 -20.09
N HIS A 4 46.59 4.00 -21.07
CA HIS A 4 45.33 4.05 -21.82
C HIS A 4 45.45 3.06 -22.99
N HIS A 5 44.34 2.42 -23.38
CA HIS A 5 44.09 2.18 -24.80
C HIS A 5 42.61 2.39 -25.12
N ALA A 6 42.35 3.18 -26.16
CA ALA A 6 41.01 3.57 -26.60
C ALA A 6 40.64 2.90 -27.94
N ILE A 7 39.35 2.63 -28.13
CA ILE A 7 38.64 2.23 -29.36
C ILE A 7 37.13 2.36 -29.06
N SER A 8 36.24 2.80 -29.95
CA SER A 8 36.37 3.64 -31.15
C SER A 8 34.98 4.19 -31.52
N ARG A 9 34.91 5.27 -32.32
CA ARG A 9 33.65 5.86 -32.82
C ARG A 9 32.98 4.96 -33.88
N ARG A 10 31.66 4.77 -33.79
CA ARG A 10 30.71 4.74 -34.94
C ARG A 10 29.41 5.40 -34.48
N ALA A 11 29.02 6.59 -34.93
CA ALA A 11 28.73 7.02 -36.31
C ALA A 11 27.52 6.26 -36.90
N PHE A 12 26.33 6.84 -36.73
CA PHE A 12 25.11 6.44 -37.42
C PHE A 12 24.83 7.44 -38.54
N THR A 13 24.95 7.01 -39.79
CA THR A 13 24.66 7.83 -40.97
C THR A 13 23.28 7.46 -41.50
N LEU A 14 22.32 8.38 -41.42
CA LEU A 14 20.93 8.12 -41.79
C LEU A 14 20.69 8.47 -43.27
N GLY A 15 20.31 7.46 -44.07
CA GLY A 15 20.07 7.59 -45.51
C GLY A 15 18.62 7.95 -45.87
N LEU A 16 18.44 8.60 -47.02
CA LEU A 16 17.16 9.13 -47.53
C LEU A 16 16.25 8.08 -48.19
N GLY A 17 14.93 8.33 -48.16
CA GLY A 17 13.87 7.58 -48.88
C GLY A 17 12.57 7.49 -48.07
N LEU A 18 11.64 8.46 -48.03
CA LEU A 18 10.99 9.28 -49.08
C LEU A 18 9.84 8.53 -49.80
N ALA A 19 8.71 9.24 -50.02
CA ALA A 19 7.39 8.80 -50.55
C ALA A 19 6.44 8.24 -49.45
N ALA A 20 5.28 8.86 -49.13
CA ALA A 20 4.04 9.12 -49.92
C ALA A 20 3.00 7.98 -49.74
N LEU A 21 1.68 8.20 -49.67
CA LEU A 21 0.84 9.40 -49.81
C LEU A 21 -0.49 9.18 -49.05
N SER A 22 -1.10 10.22 -48.47
CA SER A 22 -2.57 10.25 -48.21
C SER A 22 -3.30 10.67 -49.52
N PRO A 23 -4.65 10.64 -49.66
CA PRO A 23 -5.57 11.55 -48.94
C PRO A 23 -7.05 11.08 -48.73
N PHE A 24 -7.85 12.00 -48.15
CA PHE A 24 -9.31 12.20 -48.27
C PHE A 24 -10.34 11.58 -47.29
N ALA A 25 -11.06 12.51 -46.63
CA ALA A 25 -12.53 12.61 -46.45
C ALA A 25 -13.27 11.63 -45.50
N SER A 26 -14.28 12.05 -44.71
CA SER A 26 -14.80 13.42 -44.45
C SER A 26 -15.64 13.53 -43.15
N LEU A 27 -15.67 14.77 -42.63
CA LEU A 27 -16.62 15.41 -41.69
C LEU A 27 -18.12 15.24 -42.05
N PRO A 28 -19.12 15.70 -41.23
CA PRO A 28 -19.14 16.14 -39.81
C PRO A 28 -20.34 15.58 -38.98
N GLU A 29 -20.55 16.09 -37.74
CA GLU A 29 -21.82 16.57 -37.10
C GLU A 29 -21.81 16.33 -35.57
N THR A 30 -21.44 17.31 -34.73
CA THR A 30 -22.26 18.42 -34.14
C THR A 30 -23.24 18.04 -33.02
N ALA A 31 -22.70 18.03 -31.79
CA ALA A 31 -23.22 18.62 -30.54
C ALA A 31 -24.73 18.53 -30.16
N ALA A 32 -24.99 17.98 -28.96
CA ALA A 32 -26.12 18.35 -28.11
C ALA A 32 -25.71 18.32 -26.62
N LEU A 33 -26.16 19.30 -25.83
CA LEU A 33 -25.99 19.34 -24.37
C LEU A 33 -27.14 18.58 -23.68
N GLY A 34 -26.85 17.81 -22.63
CA GLY A 34 -27.91 17.11 -21.89
C GLY A 34 -27.44 16.26 -20.70
N LEU A 35 -27.35 16.86 -19.51
CA LEU A 35 -27.55 16.18 -18.23
C LEU A 35 -29.00 16.40 -17.78
N PRO A 36 -29.59 15.57 -16.88
CA PRO A 36 -29.13 14.29 -16.33
C PRO A 36 -30.16 13.15 -16.53
N VAL A 37 -29.88 11.95 -16.01
CA VAL A 37 -30.77 11.14 -15.13
C VAL A 37 -30.07 9.83 -14.75
N ARG A 38 -30.16 9.41 -13.47
CA ARG A 38 -29.77 8.07 -13.02
C ARG A 38 -30.82 7.03 -13.44
N ALA A 39 -30.38 5.92 -14.03
CA ALA A 39 -31.06 4.63 -13.87
C ALA A 39 -30.44 3.89 -12.66
N ALA A 40 -31.19 3.00 -12.02
CA ALA A 40 -30.76 2.26 -10.83
C ALA A 40 -30.88 0.74 -11.04
N PHE A 41 -29.87 0.01 -10.56
CA PHE A 41 -29.79 -1.45 -10.37
C PHE A 41 -30.32 -2.35 -11.50
N ALA A 42 -29.38 -2.90 -12.27
CA ALA A 42 -29.36 -4.30 -12.67
C ALA A 42 -27.91 -4.81 -12.54
N GLU A 43 -27.73 -6.09 -12.29
CA GLU A 43 -26.40 -6.73 -12.19
C GLU A 43 -25.88 -7.10 -13.59
N ASP A 44 -24.60 -6.85 -13.88
CA ASP A 44 -23.68 -7.83 -14.51
C ASP A 44 -22.26 -7.27 -14.77
N THR A 45 -21.25 -8.06 -14.40
CA THR A 45 -19.79 -7.93 -14.70
C THR A 45 -18.98 -6.69 -14.22
N PRO A 46 -17.69 -6.85 -13.87
CA PRO A 46 -16.86 -5.78 -13.29
C PRO A 46 -16.01 -5.01 -14.32
N THR A 47 -16.51 -3.89 -14.83
CA THR A 47 -15.76 -2.99 -15.74
C THR A 47 -14.60 -2.14 -15.16
N PRO A 48 -14.32 -1.99 -13.84
CA PRO A 48 -13.21 -1.14 -13.36
C PRO A 48 -11.81 -1.50 -13.89
N ALA A 49 -11.59 -2.74 -14.32
CA ALA A 49 -10.27 -3.17 -14.79
C ALA A 49 -9.93 -2.65 -16.20
N ALA A 50 -10.92 -2.49 -17.08
CA ALA A 50 -10.78 -2.42 -18.55
C ALA A 50 -10.09 -1.15 -19.13
N THR A 51 -9.46 -0.35 -18.28
CA THR A 51 -8.70 0.85 -18.63
C THR A 51 -7.45 1.05 -17.77
N LEU A 52 -7.12 0.12 -16.86
CA LEU A 52 -6.00 0.28 -15.93
C LEU A 52 -4.63 0.31 -16.64
N ASP A 53 -4.54 -0.24 -17.86
CA ASP A 53 -3.41 -0.14 -18.79
C ASP A 53 -3.12 1.29 -19.31
N LYS A 54 -4.07 2.21 -19.15
CA LYS A 54 -3.92 3.60 -19.60
C LYS A 54 -3.28 4.51 -18.55
N PHE A 55 -3.03 4.01 -17.35
CA PHE A 55 -2.49 4.79 -16.24
C PHE A 55 -1.07 4.35 -15.88
N VAL A 56 -0.25 5.32 -15.49
CA VAL A 56 0.88 5.08 -14.61
C VAL A 56 0.32 5.02 -13.20
N ILE A 57 0.54 3.90 -12.50
CA ILE A 57 0.00 3.65 -11.16
C ILE A 57 1.11 3.51 -10.12
N ARG A 58 0.72 3.56 -8.84
CA ARG A 58 1.57 3.25 -7.69
C ARG A 58 0.78 2.31 -6.78
N LEU A 59 1.40 1.23 -6.33
CA LEU A 59 0.77 0.19 -5.50
C LEU A 59 1.41 0.16 -4.11
N ARG A 60 0.57 0.10 -3.08
CA ARG A 60 0.95 -0.16 -1.67
C ARG A 60 0.06 -1.27 -1.11
N PRO A 61 0.50 -2.12 -0.18
CA PRO A 61 -0.44 -2.88 0.66
C PRO A 61 -1.26 -1.90 1.51
N ALA A 62 -2.56 -2.16 1.71
CA ALA A 62 -3.42 -1.27 2.48
C ALA A 62 -3.14 -1.39 3.99
N GLY A 63 -3.05 -0.26 4.69
CA GLY A 63 -2.68 -0.21 6.11
C GLY A 63 -1.18 -0.33 6.39
N TYR A 64 -0.33 -0.11 5.38
CA TYR A 64 1.13 -0.15 5.53
C TYR A 64 1.67 1.27 5.53
N PHE A 65 2.25 1.68 6.66
CA PHE A 65 2.98 2.93 6.77
C PHE A 65 4.28 2.81 5.99
N ARG A 66 4.42 3.63 4.94
CA ARG A 66 5.54 3.57 4.02
C ARG A 66 5.57 4.79 3.11
N THR A 67 6.22 5.85 3.58
CA THR A 67 6.79 6.86 2.67
C THR A 67 8.04 6.29 1.96
N ALA A 68 7.75 5.34 1.05
CA ALA A 68 8.45 5.06 -0.21
C ALA A 68 9.71 4.10 -0.15
N SER A 69 10.43 3.76 -1.25
CA SER A 69 11.52 2.71 -1.37
C SER A 69 12.91 3.12 -2.02
N VAL A 70 14.05 3.09 -1.29
CA VAL A 70 15.34 3.78 -1.61
C VAL A 70 16.23 2.91 -2.50
N ASN A 71 16.35 1.63 -2.14
CA ASN A 71 17.54 0.85 -2.40
C ASN A 71 17.24 -0.31 -3.34
N GLN A 72 18.01 -0.41 -4.43
CA GLN A 72 18.08 -1.58 -5.33
C GLN A 72 16.79 -1.94 -6.10
N ASP A 73 15.64 -1.29 -5.86
CA ASP A 73 14.48 -1.30 -6.77
C ASP A 73 14.71 -0.49 -8.07
N GLY A 74 15.86 0.18 -8.22
CA GLY A 74 16.33 0.64 -9.53
C GLY A 74 16.45 -0.56 -10.48
N ASN A 75 15.93 -0.43 -11.71
CA ASN A 75 15.62 -1.57 -12.59
C ASN A 75 16.86 -2.36 -13.08
N VAL A 76 17.41 -3.18 -12.20
CA VAL A 76 18.50 -4.10 -12.48
C VAL A 76 17.91 -5.49 -12.67
N ARG A 77 18.17 -6.07 -13.84
CA ARG A 77 17.67 -7.39 -14.25
C ARG A 77 18.05 -8.45 -13.22
N GLY A 78 17.04 -9.05 -12.59
CA GLY A 78 17.19 -10.13 -11.61
C GLY A 78 17.07 -9.68 -10.15
N ASN A 79 16.97 -8.38 -9.86
CA ASN A 79 16.72 -7.91 -8.50
C ASN A 79 15.35 -8.35 -7.99
N VAL A 80 15.27 -8.66 -6.69
CA VAL A 80 14.00 -8.90 -5.99
C VAL A 80 13.20 -7.60 -5.95
N CYS A 81 11.89 -7.66 -6.13
CA CYS A 81 11.01 -6.53 -5.92
C CYS A 81 10.64 -6.41 -4.44
N HIS A 82 11.04 -5.30 -3.82
CA HIS A 82 10.89 -5.07 -2.39
C HIS A 82 9.82 -4.03 -2.05
N LEU A 83 9.44 -4.02 -0.77
CA LEU A 83 8.75 -2.94 -0.10
C LEU A 83 9.59 -2.56 1.13
N PHE A 84 10.58 -1.69 0.96
CA PHE A 84 11.32 -1.09 2.08
C PHE A 84 10.44 -0.07 2.85
N ASN A 85 10.82 0.38 4.05
CA ASN A 85 10.14 1.50 4.77
C ASN A 85 10.50 2.89 4.21
N ASP A 86 11.53 2.94 3.38
CA ASP A 86 12.33 4.11 3.01
C ASP A 86 12.71 3.99 1.52
N GLY A 87 12.67 4.91 0.54
CA GLY A 87 12.03 6.19 0.17
C GLY A 87 12.10 6.31 -1.40
N THR A 88 11.10 6.82 -2.15
CA THR A 88 10.69 6.56 -3.58
C THR A 88 9.91 5.26 -3.91
N SER A 89 8.59 5.29 -4.10
CA SER A 89 7.80 4.11 -4.49
C SER A 89 7.87 3.91 -6.01
N SER A 90 8.07 2.68 -6.49
CA SER A 90 8.11 2.38 -7.93
C SER A 90 6.84 2.84 -8.65
N LYS A 91 6.98 3.72 -9.65
CA LYS A 91 5.91 4.03 -10.60
C LYS A 91 5.76 2.83 -11.55
N LEU A 92 4.53 2.36 -11.77
CA LEU A 92 4.22 1.12 -12.48
C LEU A 92 3.35 1.39 -13.71
N ILE A 93 3.47 0.54 -14.71
CA ILE A 93 2.60 0.46 -15.89
C ILE A 93 1.94 -0.91 -15.87
N LEU A 94 0.67 -0.96 -16.27
CA LEU A 94 -0.01 -2.22 -16.58
C LEU A 94 -0.06 -2.40 -18.10
N GLU A 95 0.50 -3.49 -18.59
CA GLU A 95 0.43 -3.89 -19.99
C GLU A 95 -0.68 -4.92 -20.15
N HIS A 96 -1.76 -4.59 -20.86
CA HIS A 96 -2.84 -5.55 -21.15
C HIS A 96 -2.27 -6.71 -21.98
N VAL A 97 -2.47 -7.94 -21.51
CA VAL A 97 -1.97 -9.14 -22.19
C VAL A 97 -3.08 -10.03 -22.75
N VAL A 98 -4.23 -10.12 -22.07
CA VAL A 98 -5.40 -10.87 -22.55
C VAL A 98 -6.67 -10.49 -21.80
N THR A 99 -7.83 -10.78 -22.41
CA THR A 99 -9.13 -10.85 -21.74
C THR A 99 -9.60 -12.31 -21.72
N ASP A 100 -9.99 -12.84 -20.56
CA ASP A 100 -10.46 -14.23 -20.43
C ASP A 100 -11.94 -14.40 -20.83
N ALA A 101 -12.42 -15.65 -20.80
CA ALA A 101 -13.80 -16.00 -21.16
C ALA A 101 -14.85 -15.43 -20.19
N ASP A 102 -14.44 -15.10 -18.95
CA ASP A 102 -15.28 -14.43 -17.95
C ASP A 102 -15.22 -12.89 -18.07
N ASN A 103 -14.64 -12.39 -19.19
CA ASN A 103 -14.41 -10.97 -19.48
C ASN A 103 -13.47 -10.27 -18.49
N THR A 104 -12.61 -11.01 -17.78
CA THR A 104 -11.58 -10.41 -16.91
C THR A 104 -10.37 -10.01 -17.72
N ASN A 105 -9.89 -8.79 -17.51
CA ASN A 105 -8.64 -8.31 -18.11
C ASN A 105 -7.43 -8.68 -17.25
N TRP A 106 -6.38 -9.15 -17.91
CA TRP A 106 -5.13 -9.59 -17.33
C TRP A 106 -3.99 -8.70 -17.79
N TYR A 107 -3.08 -8.40 -16.86
CA TYR A 107 -2.03 -7.41 -17.04
C TYR A 107 -0.65 -7.95 -16.64
N ALA A 108 0.36 -7.72 -17.48
CA ALA A 108 1.74 -7.77 -17.04
C ALA A 108 2.08 -6.44 -16.33
N ILE A 109 2.68 -6.52 -15.14
CA ILE A 109 3.12 -5.31 -14.42
C ILE A 109 4.54 -4.98 -14.89
N ARG A 110 4.79 -3.72 -15.24
CA ARG A 110 6.12 -3.20 -15.54
C ARG A 110 6.49 -2.08 -14.58
N THR A 111 7.72 -2.04 -14.09
CA THR A 111 8.28 -0.86 -13.41
C THR A 111 8.69 0.17 -14.45
N LEU A 112 8.40 1.45 -14.22
CA LEU A 112 9.14 2.53 -14.88
C LEU A 112 10.54 2.62 -14.30
N LEU A 113 11.49 3.22 -15.04
CA LEU A 113 12.64 3.83 -14.38
C LEU A 113 12.12 5.08 -13.66
N ASN A 114 12.49 5.25 -12.39
CA ASN A 114 12.22 6.51 -11.71
C ASN A 114 12.85 7.67 -12.50
N PHE A 115 12.25 8.85 -12.39
CA PHE A 115 12.74 10.13 -12.94
C PHE A 115 12.59 10.35 -14.46
N GLU A 116 12.14 9.36 -15.25
CA GLU A 116 11.66 9.58 -16.63
C GLU A 116 10.20 9.10 -16.81
N GLU A 117 9.22 10.00 -16.64
CA GLU A 117 7.83 9.74 -17.06
C GLU A 117 7.66 9.78 -18.61
N HIS A 118 8.72 10.08 -19.34
CA HIS A 118 8.67 10.43 -20.77
C HIS A 118 8.90 9.24 -21.72
N ASN A 119 9.36 8.08 -21.24
CA ASN A 119 9.82 6.96 -22.08
C ASN A 119 9.38 5.58 -21.55
N LYS A 120 8.99 4.68 -22.47
CA LYS A 120 8.78 3.24 -22.19
C LYS A 120 10.11 2.47 -22.06
N THR A 121 10.91 2.80 -21.06
CA THR A 121 12.16 2.08 -20.69
C THR A 121 11.92 0.97 -19.64
N GLY A 122 10.65 0.70 -19.31
CA GLY A 122 10.25 -0.10 -18.15
C GLY A 122 10.49 -1.62 -18.24
N TYR A 123 10.79 -2.20 -17.08
CA TYR A 123 11.18 -3.61 -16.92
C TYR A 123 9.99 -4.42 -16.40
N SER A 124 9.87 -5.69 -16.81
CA SER A 124 8.73 -6.54 -16.48
C SER A 124 8.90 -7.24 -15.12
N ILE A 125 7.81 -7.34 -14.36
CA ILE A 125 7.78 -7.95 -13.02
C ILE A 125 7.39 -9.43 -13.14
N TRP A 126 8.26 -10.34 -12.69
CA TRP A 126 8.14 -11.80 -12.89
C TRP A 126 8.22 -12.59 -11.58
N SER A 127 7.45 -13.68 -11.43
CA SER A 127 7.40 -14.46 -10.17
C SER A 127 8.67 -15.24 -9.80
N VAL A 128 9.53 -15.57 -10.78
CA VAL A 128 10.89 -16.14 -10.68
C VAL A 128 11.45 -16.29 -12.12
N ASP A 129 12.70 -16.76 -12.26
CA ASP A 129 13.24 -17.40 -13.47
C ASP A 129 12.47 -18.70 -13.83
N GLY A 130 11.24 -18.56 -14.32
CA GLY A 130 10.37 -19.67 -14.70
C GLY A 130 8.92 -19.24 -14.91
N ASP A 131 8.05 -20.24 -15.06
CA ASP A 131 6.61 -20.19 -14.78
C ASP A 131 6.45 -20.95 -13.45
N SER A 132 5.83 -20.37 -12.42
CA SER A 132 5.72 -21.04 -11.11
C SER A 132 4.48 -20.63 -10.33
N ASP A 133 3.80 -21.67 -9.83
CA ASP A 133 2.55 -21.71 -9.06
C ASP A 133 2.77 -21.93 -7.55
N LYS A 134 4.03 -21.93 -7.10
CA LYS A 134 4.39 -22.29 -5.71
C LYS A 134 4.17 -21.13 -4.75
N ASP A 135 3.61 -21.45 -3.58
CA ASP A 135 3.42 -20.48 -2.51
C ASP A 135 4.75 -19.91 -2.00
N GLY A 136 4.74 -18.64 -1.58
CA GLY A 136 5.90 -17.91 -1.09
C GLY A 136 6.94 -17.55 -2.17
N LYS A 137 6.62 -17.63 -3.47
CA LYS A 137 7.58 -17.31 -4.53
C LYS A 137 7.81 -15.81 -4.68
N VAL A 138 9.01 -15.38 -4.34
CA VAL A 138 9.51 -14.00 -4.38
C VAL A 138 9.57 -13.48 -5.81
N ILE A 139 8.98 -12.31 -6.03
CA ILE A 139 8.94 -11.61 -7.31
C ILE A 139 10.25 -10.86 -7.58
N HIS A 140 10.63 -10.78 -8.86
CA HIS A 140 11.82 -10.10 -9.34
C HIS A 140 11.52 -9.15 -10.52
N VAL A 141 12.36 -8.12 -10.71
CA VAL A 141 12.32 -7.19 -11.85
C VAL A 141 13.26 -7.69 -12.96
N TRP A 142 12.76 -7.80 -14.20
CA TRP A 142 13.50 -8.39 -15.33
C TRP A 142 13.38 -7.58 -16.63
N SER A 143 14.47 -7.51 -17.38
CA SER A 143 14.50 -6.89 -18.71
C SER A 143 13.85 -7.81 -19.74
N GLY A 144 12.72 -7.41 -20.31
CA GLY A 144 12.03 -8.14 -21.38
C GLY A 144 10.57 -7.73 -21.52
N GLU A 145 9.96 -8.15 -22.62
CA GLU A 145 8.50 -8.12 -22.81
C GLU A 145 7.84 -9.29 -22.04
N TYR A 146 6.51 -9.29 -21.96
CA TYR A 146 5.74 -10.41 -21.42
C TYR A 146 5.90 -11.67 -22.31
N ASP A 147 6.07 -12.85 -21.70
CA ASP A 147 6.40 -14.11 -22.39
C ASP A 147 5.33 -15.22 -22.21
N ASP A 148 4.05 -14.83 -22.22
CA ASP A 148 2.87 -15.74 -22.22
C ASP A 148 2.79 -16.73 -21.04
N LYS A 149 3.45 -16.39 -19.92
CA LYS A 149 3.42 -17.15 -18.67
C LYS A 149 2.33 -16.63 -17.72
N PRO A 150 1.44 -17.52 -17.23
CA PRO A 150 0.43 -17.18 -16.25
C PRO A 150 0.98 -16.61 -14.93
N SER A 151 2.15 -17.06 -14.45
CA SER A 151 2.74 -16.52 -13.22
C SER A 151 3.31 -15.09 -13.38
N ARG A 152 2.99 -14.40 -14.48
CA ARG A 152 3.43 -13.04 -14.82
C ARG A 152 2.26 -12.16 -15.32
N ALA A 153 1.03 -12.70 -15.30
CA ALA A 153 -0.19 -12.01 -15.66
C ALA A 153 -1.11 -11.91 -14.44
N PHE A 154 -1.58 -10.70 -14.15
CA PHE A 154 -2.31 -10.36 -12.94
C PHE A 154 -3.64 -9.66 -13.26
N ALA A 155 -4.71 -10.01 -12.56
CA ALA A 155 -6.01 -9.36 -12.70
C ALA A 155 -6.37 -8.57 -11.44
N PHE A 156 -6.75 -7.31 -11.66
CA PHE A 156 -6.94 -6.30 -10.62
C PHE A 156 -8.43 -6.21 -10.22
N LYS A 157 -8.83 -6.89 -9.15
CA LYS A 157 -10.21 -6.87 -8.65
C LYS A 157 -10.40 -5.76 -7.61
N ARG A 158 -10.97 -4.63 -8.03
CA ARG A 158 -11.35 -3.52 -7.11
C ARG A 158 -12.39 -3.99 -6.09
N GLN A 159 -12.26 -3.53 -4.85
CA GLN A 159 -13.12 -3.82 -3.70
C GLN A 159 -14.02 -2.63 -3.38
N SER A 160 -15.06 -2.83 -2.54
CA SER A 160 -16.00 -1.76 -2.18
C SER A 160 -15.43 -0.67 -1.27
N ASN A 161 -14.27 -0.91 -0.64
CA ASN A 161 -13.46 0.06 0.09
C ASN A 161 -12.36 0.71 -0.80
N GLY A 162 -12.48 0.60 -2.13
CA GLY A 162 -11.55 1.20 -3.10
C GLY A 162 -10.19 0.51 -3.24
N THR A 163 -9.82 -0.40 -2.34
CA THR A 163 -8.60 -1.22 -2.46
C THR A 163 -8.76 -2.28 -3.57
N TYR A 164 -7.68 -2.99 -3.88
CA TYR A 164 -7.61 -4.02 -4.91
C TYR A 164 -7.14 -5.35 -4.32
N ILE A 165 -7.70 -6.44 -4.85
CA ILE A 165 -7.14 -7.80 -4.70
C ILE A 165 -6.58 -8.18 -6.06
N ILE A 166 -5.30 -8.56 -6.10
CA ILE A 166 -4.56 -8.81 -7.34
C ILE A 166 -4.30 -10.31 -7.44
N ARG A 167 -5.07 -11.01 -8.28
CA ARG A 167 -4.91 -12.46 -8.53
C ARG A 167 -3.88 -12.71 -9.63
N ASP A 168 -3.12 -13.81 -9.58
CA ASP A 168 -2.34 -14.30 -10.71
C ASP A 168 -3.15 -15.27 -11.59
N ARG A 169 -2.61 -15.61 -12.76
CA ARG A 169 -3.30 -16.41 -13.79
C ARG A 169 -3.02 -17.92 -13.74
N THR A 170 -2.23 -18.42 -12.79
CA THR A 170 -1.64 -19.77 -12.83
C THR A 170 -2.63 -20.94 -12.86
N VAL A 171 -3.89 -20.70 -12.46
CA VAL A 171 -4.95 -21.72 -12.41
C VAL A 171 -5.51 -22.06 -13.81
N GLU A 172 -5.37 -21.20 -14.82
CA GLU A 172 -6.06 -21.36 -16.10
C GLU A 172 -5.53 -22.45 -17.05
N LYS A 173 -4.32 -23.00 -16.83
CA LYS A 173 -3.65 -23.86 -17.84
C LYS A 173 -3.93 -25.37 -17.75
N GLU A 174 -4.37 -25.91 -16.60
CA GLU A 174 -4.34 -27.37 -16.37
C GLU A 174 -5.64 -27.90 -15.73
N THR A 175 -5.99 -29.15 -16.04
CA THR A 175 -7.25 -29.81 -15.62
C THR A 175 -7.27 -30.29 -14.17
N GLU A 176 -6.31 -29.85 -13.35
CA GLU A 176 -6.19 -30.18 -11.93
C GLU A 176 -6.46 -28.93 -11.09
N LYS A 177 -7.13 -29.08 -9.93
CA LYS A 177 -7.45 -27.95 -9.06
C LYS A 177 -6.18 -27.38 -8.41
N LYS A 178 -5.61 -26.35 -9.02
CA LYS A 178 -4.56 -25.52 -8.41
C LYS A 178 -5.18 -24.40 -7.58
N ASP A 179 -4.60 -24.15 -6.41
CA ASP A 179 -5.03 -23.05 -5.53
C ASP A 179 -4.68 -21.70 -6.16
N ILE A 180 -5.65 -20.78 -6.19
CA ILE A 180 -5.48 -19.40 -6.67
C ILE A 180 -4.36 -18.72 -5.90
N LYS A 181 -3.40 -18.10 -6.60
CA LYS A 181 -2.37 -17.26 -6.01
C LYS A 181 -2.65 -15.78 -6.24
N TYR A 182 -2.10 -14.96 -5.37
CA TYR A 182 -2.26 -13.51 -5.32
C TYR A 182 -0.91 -12.81 -5.18
N LEU A 183 -0.84 -11.57 -5.67
CA LEU A 183 0.22 -10.64 -5.33
C LEU A 183 0.11 -10.30 -3.84
N ALA A 184 1.13 -10.68 -3.06
CA ALA A 184 1.16 -10.56 -1.62
C ALA A 184 2.58 -10.24 -1.12
N ILE A 185 2.80 -10.36 0.20
CA ILE A 185 4.10 -10.14 0.83
C ILE A 185 4.56 -11.36 1.64
N GLU A 186 5.89 -11.50 1.77
CA GLU A 186 6.54 -12.64 2.41
C GLU A 186 6.14 -12.87 3.88
N SER A 187 5.80 -11.82 4.63
CA SER A 187 5.58 -11.80 6.09
C SER A 187 4.13 -12.06 6.58
N ASP A 188 3.27 -12.59 5.70
CA ASP A 188 1.86 -12.97 5.97
C ASP A 188 0.92 -11.83 6.39
N GLY A 189 1.25 -10.60 5.99
CA GLY A 189 0.49 -9.41 6.36
C GLY A 189 1.04 -8.73 7.61
N LYS A 190 2.37 -8.63 7.73
CA LYS A 190 3.04 -7.80 8.75
C LYS A 190 3.93 -6.74 8.11
N ASP A 191 3.96 -5.57 8.71
CA ASP A 191 4.85 -4.47 8.30
C ASP A 191 6.29 -4.77 8.75
N GLN A 192 7.25 -4.81 7.80
CA GLN A 192 8.67 -5.15 8.03
C GLN A 192 9.59 -4.51 6.98
N ASP A 193 10.76 -4.05 7.41
CA ASP A 193 11.75 -3.24 6.69
C ASP A 193 12.33 -3.88 5.41
N SER A 194 12.17 -5.19 5.22
CA SER A 194 12.70 -5.94 4.07
C SER A 194 11.65 -6.80 3.36
N ASN A 195 10.35 -6.50 3.58
CA ASN A 195 9.23 -7.19 2.95
C ASN A 195 9.45 -7.38 1.44
N LYS A 196 9.45 -8.63 0.98
CA LYS A 196 9.51 -8.98 -0.45
C LYS A 196 8.08 -9.15 -0.99
N ILE A 197 7.84 -8.70 -2.22
CA ILE A 197 6.61 -9.05 -2.93
C ILE A 197 6.70 -10.52 -3.37
N CYS A 198 5.62 -11.29 -3.20
CA CYS A 198 5.59 -12.73 -3.53
C CYS A 198 4.20 -13.24 -3.94
N HIS A 199 4.16 -14.44 -4.52
CA HIS A 199 2.92 -15.16 -4.85
C HIS A 199 2.47 -15.98 -3.64
N LYS A 200 1.24 -15.76 -3.16
CA LYS A 200 0.65 -16.52 -2.04
C LYS A 200 -0.81 -16.89 -2.24
N SER A 201 -1.23 -17.94 -1.54
CA SER A 201 -2.60 -18.44 -1.49
C SER A 201 -3.53 -17.54 -0.65
N LYS A 202 -2.98 -16.80 0.34
CA LYS A 202 -3.68 -15.71 1.04
C LYS A 202 -3.49 -14.40 0.27
N SER A 203 -4.58 -13.76 -0.12
CA SER A 203 -4.59 -12.39 -0.66
C SER A 203 -4.39 -11.34 0.42
N ILE A 204 -3.80 -10.20 0.05
CA ILE A 204 -3.82 -8.96 0.86
C ILE A 204 -4.50 -7.82 0.09
N PRO A 205 -5.13 -6.84 0.75
CA PRO A 205 -5.63 -5.63 0.11
C PRO A 205 -4.47 -4.73 -0.33
N TRP A 206 -4.59 -4.15 -1.53
CA TRP A 206 -3.67 -3.16 -2.08
C TRP A 206 -4.36 -1.81 -2.27
N GLU A 207 -3.77 -0.71 -1.82
CA GLU A 207 -4.13 0.62 -2.29
C GLU A 207 -3.44 0.90 -3.64
N LEU A 208 -4.21 1.50 -4.56
CA LEU A 208 -3.79 1.86 -5.91
C LEU A 208 -3.96 3.36 -6.09
N GLU A 209 -2.88 4.03 -6.44
CA GLU A 209 -2.83 5.46 -6.75
C GLU A 209 -2.56 5.67 -8.24
N LEU A 210 -3.07 6.77 -8.83
CA LEU A 210 -2.91 7.07 -10.26
C LEU A 210 -1.95 8.26 -10.43
N ILE A 211 -0.76 8.04 -10.96
CA ILE A 211 0.31 9.03 -11.01
C ILE A 211 0.34 9.81 -12.33
N GLY A 212 -0.13 9.17 -13.41
CA GLY A 212 -0.21 9.74 -14.75
C GLY A 212 -1.16 8.95 -15.64
N TYR A 213 -1.48 9.54 -16.79
CA TYR A 213 -2.18 8.88 -17.89
C TYR A 213 -1.18 8.51 -19.01
N ASP A 214 -1.68 7.95 -20.12
CA ASP A 214 -0.96 7.40 -21.27
C ASP A 214 0.38 8.11 -21.61
N MET A 215 1.43 7.32 -21.83
CA MET A 215 2.83 7.75 -22.08
C MET A 215 3.07 8.45 -23.43
N LYS A 216 2.06 9.15 -23.97
CA LYS A 216 2.29 10.21 -24.94
C LYS A 216 2.85 11.42 -24.19
N LYS A 217 3.95 11.98 -24.69
CA LYS A 217 4.75 13.04 -24.01
C LYS A 217 3.96 14.26 -23.49
N ASN A 218 2.73 14.49 -23.99
CA ASN A 218 1.93 15.68 -23.71
C ASN A 218 0.63 15.38 -22.92
N ASP A 219 0.28 14.12 -22.66
CA ASP A 219 -1.08 13.68 -22.26
C ASP A 219 -1.06 12.93 -20.91
N ALA A 220 -0.05 13.20 -20.09
CA ALA A 220 0.37 12.37 -18.94
C ALA A 220 -0.25 12.77 -17.58
N THR A 221 -1.43 13.40 -17.58
CA THR A 221 -2.14 13.86 -16.39
C THR A 221 -3.45 13.09 -16.22
N VAL A 222 -3.72 12.59 -15.02
CA VAL A 222 -4.96 11.88 -14.67
C VAL A 222 -6.08 12.91 -14.51
N SER A 223 -7.29 12.64 -15.02
CA SER A 223 -8.44 13.53 -14.76
C SER A 223 -9.00 13.32 -13.35
N SER A 224 -9.66 14.33 -12.79
CA SER A 224 -10.30 14.20 -11.47
C SER A 224 -11.34 13.07 -11.46
N LEU A 225 -12.03 12.84 -12.59
CA LEU A 225 -13.01 11.77 -12.76
C LEU A 225 -12.38 10.37 -12.79
N ASP A 226 -11.25 10.21 -13.47
CA ASP A 226 -10.50 8.94 -13.50
C ASP A 226 -9.98 8.59 -12.10
N TRP A 227 -9.46 9.57 -11.37
CA TRP A 227 -9.02 9.37 -9.99
C TRP A 227 -10.17 8.89 -9.10
N ILE A 228 -11.32 9.58 -9.09
CA ILE A 228 -12.50 9.17 -8.31
C ILE A 228 -12.98 7.76 -8.69
N THR A 229 -12.83 7.37 -9.96
CA THR A 229 -13.30 6.08 -10.50
C THR A 229 -12.37 4.92 -10.15
N TYR A 230 -11.06 5.06 -10.38
CA TYR A 230 -10.11 3.94 -10.34
C TYR A 230 -9.16 3.97 -9.12
N SER A 231 -8.83 5.13 -8.55
CA SER A 231 -7.95 5.25 -7.38
C SER A 231 -8.57 4.61 -6.13
N SER A 232 -7.75 4.20 -5.15
CA SER A 232 -8.21 3.88 -3.80
C SER A 232 -8.49 5.12 -2.96
N TYR A 233 -7.86 6.25 -3.28
CA TYR A 233 -7.92 7.52 -2.54
C TYR A 233 -9.00 8.45 -3.12
N VAL A 234 -10.21 7.93 -3.36
CA VAL A 234 -11.28 8.55 -4.17
C VAL A 234 -11.68 9.97 -3.78
N ASP A 235 -11.48 10.37 -2.53
CA ASP A 235 -11.85 11.71 -2.03
C ASP A 235 -10.79 12.78 -2.34
N GLY A 236 -9.54 12.40 -2.63
CA GLY A 236 -8.40 13.31 -2.80
C GLY A 236 -8.68 14.53 -3.69
N PRO A 237 -9.24 14.40 -4.91
CA PRO A 237 -9.51 15.55 -5.78
C PRO A 237 -10.61 16.50 -5.27
N CYS A 238 -11.42 16.08 -4.29
CA CYS A 238 -12.66 16.77 -3.95
C CYS A 238 -13.07 16.61 -2.47
N TRP A 239 -12.11 16.53 -1.54
CA TRP A 239 -12.38 16.25 -0.12
C TRP A 239 -13.03 17.44 0.60
N MET A 240 -12.77 18.68 0.18
CA MET A 240 -13.36 19.86 0.81
C MET A 240 -14.89 19.93 0.59
N LYS A 241 -15.47 19.21 -0.37
CA LYS A 241 -16.92 19.12 -0.57
C LYS A 241 -17.69 18.57 0.64
N TYR A 242 -17.05 17.78 1.50
CA TYR A 242 -17.65 17.21 2.72
C TYR A 242 -17.57 18.13 3.94
N VAL A 243 -16.85 19.25 3.81
CA VAL A 243 -16.61 20.23 4.87
C VAL A 243 -17.64 21.36 4.74
N ASP A 244 -18.18 21.85 5.87
CA ASP A 244 -19.16 22.94 5.85
C ASP A 244 -18.55 24.25 5.30
N ASN A 245 -19.36 25.03 4.58
CA ASN A 245 -19.00 26.35 4.07
C ASN A 245 -18.63 27.34 5.19
N SER A 246 -19.21 27.21 6.39
CA SER A 246 -18.99 28.15 7.49
C SER A 246 -17.69 27.92 8.24
N LYS A 247 -16.98 26.81 8.01
CA LYS A 247 -15.67 26.60 8.64
C LYS A 247 -14.64 27.57 8.07
N PHE A 248 -13.88 28.21 8.94
CA PHE A 248 -12.69 28.96 8.52
C PHE A 248 -11.57 28.02 8.06
N LEU A 249 -10.67 28.50 7.19
CA LEU A 249 -9.56 27.66 6.74
C LEU A 249 -8.57 27.32 7.88
N ASP A 250 -8.49 28.14 8.94
CA ASP A 250 -7.77 27.80 10.19
C ASP A 250 -8.51 26.80 11.09
N GLU A 251 -9.64 26.25 10.65
CA GLU A 251 -10.27 25.09 11.29
C GLU A 251 -9.90 23.77 10.60
N LEU A 252 -9.29 23.84 9.41
CA LEU A 252 -9.01 22.67 8.59
C LEU A 252 -7.56 22.22 8.77
N SER A 253 -7.36 20.94 8.96
CA SER A 253 -6.04 20.32 8.86
C SER A 253 -5.73 20.04 7.40
N ILE A 254 -4.74 20.74 6.86
CA ILE A 254 -4.52 20.85 5.42
C ILE A 254 -3.18 20.18 5.06
N PRO A 255 -3.17 19.17 4.18
CA PRO A 255 -1.92 18.65 3.64
C PRO A 255 -1.33 19.63 2.64
N GLY A 256 -0.02 19.87 2.78
CA GLY A 256 0.75 20.80 1.98
C GLY A 256 2.08 20.22 1.52
N THR A 257 2.62 20.75 0.42
CA THR A 257 3.95 20.38 -0.08
C THR A 257 4.94 21.53 0.08
N HIS A 258 6.13 21.21 0.58
CA HIS A 258 7.29 22.11 0.60
C HIS A 258 8.01 22.07 -0.76
N ASP A 259 8.45 23.22 -1.28
CA ASP A 259 9.04 23.38 -2.61
C ASP A 259 8.27 22.59 -3.70
N SER A 260 6.96 22.87 -3.85
CA SER A 260 5.99 21.98 -4.50
C SER A 260 6.32 21.58 -5.95
N GLY A 261 7.08 22.39 -6.69
CA GLY A 261 7.47 22.10 -8.07
C GLY A 261 8.58 21.05 -8.23
N THR A 262 9.28 20.67 -7.16
CA THR A 262 10.58 19.95 -7.20
C THR A 262 10.52 18.45 -7.55
N CYS A 263 9.45 18.00 -8.21
CA CYS A 263 9.39 16.64 -8.78
C CYS A 263 10.44 16.44 -9.90
N SER A 264 10.75 17.49 -10.65
CA SER A 264 11.77 17.48 -11.69
C SER A 264 12.59 18.76 -11.62
N VAL A 265 13.90 18.60 -11.64
CA VAL A 265 14.89 19.64 -11.31
C VAL A 265 16.00 19.58 -12.35
N ASP A 266 16.33 20.71 -12.94
CA ASP A 266 17.36 20.81 -13.98
C ASP A 266 18.75 20.42 -13.45
N ASN A 267 19.51 19.72 -14.30
CA ASN A 267 20.86 19.19 -14.03
C ASN A 267 21.02 18.34 -12.74
N ASP A 268 19.92 17.81 -12.17
CA ASP A 268 19.91 17.11 -10.88
C ASP A 268 19.52 15.62 -10.97
N THR A 269 20.11 14.82 -10.08
CA THR A 269 20.16 13.35 -10.11
C THR A 269 19.03 12.70 -9.26
N GLU A 270 19.20 11.46 -8.79
CA GLU A 270 18.20 10.78 -7.99
C GLU A 270 17.95 11.50 -6.63
N PRO A 271 16.75 11.45 -6.02
CA PRO A 271 16.48 12.00 -4.68
C PRO A 271 17.43 11.51 -3.59
N GLN A 272 18.03 10.33 -3.77
CA GLN A 272 19.10 9.76 -2.95
C GLN A 272 20.36 10.66 -2.85
N SER A 273 20.66 11.42 -3.90
CA SER A 273 21.86 12.25 -4.06
C SER A 273 21.55 13.75 -4.15
N SER A 274 20.37 14.10 -4.67
CA SER A 274 19.85 15.47 -4.79
C SER A 274 19.84 16.24 -3.47
N GLN A 275 19.99 17.57 -3.55
CA GLN A 275 19.76 18.49 -2.42
C GLN A 275 18.52 19.39 -2.64
N ALA A 276 17.87 19.30 -3.80
CA ALA A 276 16.79 20.19 -4.24
C ALA A 276 15.45 19.48 -4.51
N LYS A 277 15.45 18.16 -4.75
CA LYS A 277 14.23 17.36 -4.90
C LYS A 277 13.58 17.17 -3.54
N CYS A 278 12.46 17.85 -3.34
CA CYS A 278 11.60 17.75 -2.17
C CYS A 278 10.30 16.97 -2.47
N GLN A 279 9.95 16.72 -3.73
CA GLN A 279 8.72 16.02 -4.12
C GLN A 279 8.97 14.87 -5.12
N GLN A 280 8.03 13.92 -5.19
CA GLN A 280 8.07 12.75 -6.08
C GLN A 280 7.05 12.80 -7.24
N ASP A 281 6.10 13.73 -7.17
CA ASP A 281 4.98 13.88 -8.11
C ASP A 281 4.74 15.35 -8.45
N TYR A 282 4.29 15.62 -9.67
CA TYR A 282 4.07 16.98 -10.17
C TYR A 282 2.82 17.62 -9.55
N ILE A 283 2.76 18.96 -9.53
CA ILE A 283 1.65 19.74 -8.94
C ILE A 283 0.25 19.24 -9.37
N PRO A 284 -0.03 18.90 -10.65
CA PRO A 284 -1.31 18.29 -11.04
C PRO A 284 -1.66 16.99 -10.31
N THR A 285 -0.69 16.11 -10.04
CA THR A 285 -0.90 14.87 -9.29
C THR A 285 -1.11 15.16 -7.81
N GLN A 286 -0.32 16.07 -7.21
CA GLN A 286 -0.47 16.52 -5.82
C GLN A 286 -1.90 17.05 -5.53
N LEU A 287 -2.49 17.79 -6.46
CA LEU A 287 -3.87 18.29 -6.33
C LEU A 287 -4.91 17.14 -6.24
N LEU A 288 -4.67 16.04 -6.97
CA LEU A 288 -5.53 14.84 -6.97
C LEU A 288 -5.30 13.96 -5.73
N GLU A 289 -4.06 13.89 -5.21
CA GLU A 289 -3.73 13.24 -3.94
C GLU A 289 -4.47 13.89 -2.75
N GLY A 290 -4.76 15.18 -2.85
CA GLY A 290 -5.52 15.97 -1.89
C GLY A 290 -4.78 17.15 -1.29
N ILE A 291 -3.58 17.49 -1.79
CA ILE A 291 -2.81 18.66 -1.37
C ILE A 291 -3.60 19.93 -1.66
N ARG A 292 -3.65 20.85 -0.68
CA ARG A 292 -4.31 22.16 -0.81
C ARG A 292 -3.44 23.34 -0.37
N TYR A 293 -2.25 23.11 0.19
CA TYR A 293 -1.25 24.14 0.46
C TYR A 293 0.01 23.89 -0.38
N PHE A 294 0.49 24.93 -1.06
CA PHE A 294 1.65 24.84 -1.96
C PHE A 294 2.67 25.94 -1.65
N ASP A 295 3.93 25.55 -1.42
CA ASP A 295 5.07 26.47 -1.31
C ASP A 295 5.71 26.62 -2.70
N ILE A 296 5.45 27.77 -3.34
CA ILE A 296 5.88 28.09 -4.69
C ILE A 296 6.98 29.16 -4.61
N ARG A 297 8.19 28.77 -5.00
CA ARG A 297 9.36 29.64 -4.97
C ARG A 297 9.70 30.09 -6.39
N LEU A 298 9.94 31.40 -6.52
CA LEU A 298 10.14 32.04 -7.82
C LEU A 298 11.56 32.58 -7.96
N GLY A 299 12.15 32.24 -9.10
CA GLY A 299 13.43 32.71 -9.57
C GLY A 299 13.27 33.79 -10.64
N LYS A 300 14.17 33.76 -11.62
CA LYS A 300 14.26 34.77 -12.67
C LYS A 300 13.06 34.73 -13.62
N ASN A 301 12.61 35.92 -14.06
CA ASN A 301 11.62 36.08 -15.13
C ASN A 301 12.19 35.66 -16.50
N ASP A 302 11.33 35.12 -17.37
CA ASP A 302 11.61 34.88 -18.79
C ASP A 302 11.62 36.21 -19.62
N GLU A 303 11.71 36.10 -20.95
CA GLU A 303 11.64 37.27 -21.85
C GLU A 303 10.26 37.96 -21.89
N ASN A 304 9.19 37.28 -21.47
CA ASN A 304 7.82 37.78 -21.39
C ASN A 304 7.45 38.32 -19.98
N GLY A 305 8.37 38.25 -19.02
CA GLY A 305 8.17 38.70 -17.64
C GLY A 305 7.59 37.65 -16.69
N ASP A 306 7.54 36.37 -17.06
CA ASP A 306 6.98 35.26 -16.29
C ASP A 306 8.08 34.53 -15.46
N PRO A 307 8.05 34.58 -14.11
CA PRO A 307 9.04 33.93 -13.25
C PRO A 307 9.09 32.42 -13.45
N GLY A 308 10.29 31.87 -13.66
CA GLY A 308 10.55 30.44 -13.52
C GLY A 308 10.39 29.99 -12.06
N ILE A 309 9.92 28.77 -11.84
CA ILE A 309 9.90 28.13 -10.52
C ILE A 309 11.31 27.55 -10.25
N ASP A 310 11.83 27.76 -9.05
CA ASP A 310 13.20 27.39 -8.67
C ASP A 310 13.29 26.72 -7.27
N HIS A 311 14.41 26.05 -7.01
CA HIS A 311 14.91 25.76 -5.66
C HIS A 311 16.35 26.26 -5.61
N GLY A 312 16.56 27.49 -5.13
CA GLY A 312 17.87 28.11 -5.08
C GLY A 312 18.48 28.30 -6.49
N ALA A 313 19.58 27.62 -6.78
CA ALA A 313 20.24 27.70 -8.08
C ALA A 313 19.62 26.78 -9.15
N CYS A 314 18.68 25.90 -8.79
CA CYS A 314 18.15 24.87 -9.68
C CYS A 314 16.75 25.24 -10.18
N TYR A 315 16.57 25.30 -11.50
CA TYR A 315 15.26 25.54 -12.13
C TYR A 315 14.43 24.25 -12.17
N LEU A 316 13.11 24.37 -12.02
CA LEU A 316 12.20 23.23 -11.97
C LEU A 316 11.57 22.98 -13.34
N LEU A 317 11.34 21.71 -13.68
CA LEU A 317 10.90 21.28 -15.01
C LEU A 317 9.47 20.72 -15.02
N LYS A 318 8.81 20.81 -16.18
CA LYS A 318 7.49 20.24 -16.47
C LYS A 318 7.59 18.83 -17.03
N LYS A 319 6.43 18.14 -17.14
CA LYS A 319 6.30 16.80 -17.76
C LYS A 319 6.74 16.72 -19.24
N ASP A 320 7.00 17.84 -19.91
CA ASP A 320 7.53 17.89 -21.28
C ASP A 320 9.06 18.11 -21.36
N GLY A 321 9.71 18.41 -20.23
CA GLY A 321 11.13 18.75 -20.11
C GLY A 321 11.47 20.24 -20.22
N ASN A 322 10.48 21.12 -20.39
CA ASN A 322 10.69 22.59 -20.37
C ASN A 322 10.69 23.12 -18.93
N ILE A 323 11.26 24.32 -18.73
CA ILE A 323 11.17 25.04 -17.44
C ILE A 323 9.70 25.30 -17.08
N MET A 324 9.37 25.13 -15.81
CA MET A 324 8.08 25.50 -15.22
C MET A 324 8.09 26.98 -14.85
N HIS A 325 7.05 27.72 -15.23
CA HIS A 325 6.88 29.13 -14.87
C HIS A 325 5.62 29.33 -14.01
N LEU A 326 5.49 30.52 -13.43
CA LEU A 326 4.33 30.91 -12.63
C LEU A 326 3.01 30.72 -13.41
N SER A 327 2.96 31.09 -14.70
CA SER A 327 1.76 30.87 -15.52
C SER A 327 1.35 29.40 -15.64
N ASP A 328 2.29 28.45 -15.69
CA ASP A 328 1.98 27.02 -15.70
C ASP A 328 1.31 26.57 -14.40
N VAL A 329 1.84 27.03 -13.25
CA VAL A 329 1.31 26.71 -11.91
C VAL A 329 -0.11 27.24 -11.75
N ILE A 330 -0.37 28.49 -12.18
CA ILE A 330 -1.72 29.07 -12.17
C ILE A 330 -2.63 28.34 -13.16
N GLY A 331 -2.12 27.90 -14.32
CA GLY A 331 -2.84 27.04 -15.26
C GLY A 331 -3.30 25.72 -14.64
N TYR A 332 -2.42 25.03 -13.89
CA TYR A 332 -2.76 23.81 -13.16
C TYR A 332 -3.82 24.06 -12.08
N PHE A 333 -3.66 25.11 -11.28
CA PHE A 333 -4.60 25.48 -10.22
C PHE A 333 -5.99 25.86 -10.77
N ASN A 334 -6.04 26.69 -11.83
CA ASN A 334 -7.30 27.09 -12.47
C ASN A 334 -8.02 25.90 -13.12
N THR A 335 -7.28 25.00 -13.77
CA THR A 335 -7.85 23.76 -14.35
C THR A 335 -8.46 22.87 -13.25
N PHE A 336 -7.71 22.62 -12.17
CA PHE A 336 -8.17 21.80 -11.06
C PHE A 336 -9.39 22.39 -10.33
N LEU A 337 -9.40 23.71 -10.09
CA LEU A 337 -10.53 24.41 -9.48
C LEU A 337 -11.76 24.48 -10.40
N SER A 338 -11.56 24.47 -11.73
CA SER A 338 -12.65 24.37 -12.71
C SER A 338 -13.28 22.98 -12.75
N GLU A 339 -12.49 21.91 -12.59
CA GLU A 339 -12.99 20.53 -12.46
C GLU A 339 -13.63 20.28 -11.09
N ASN A 340 -13.04 20.83 -10.02
CA ASN A 340 -13.44 20.60 -8.62
C ASN A 340 -13.81 21.93 -7.93
N PRO A 341 -14.90 22.61 -8.33
CA PRO A 341 -15.30 23.92 -7.79
C PRO A 341 -15.77 23.89 -6.33
N THR A 342 -15.66 22.75 -5.65
CA THR A 342 -15.83 22.61 -4.20
C THR A 342 -14.55 22.94 -3.43
N GLU A 343 -13.39 22.89 -4.07
CA GLU A 343 -12.10 23.00 -3.40
C GLU A 343 -11.61 24.45 -3.34
N ALA A 344 -10.67 24.71 -2.44
CA ALA A 344 -9.96 25.98 -2.28
C ALA A 344 -8.47 25.67 -2.12
N LEU A 345 -7.60 26.46 -2.74
CA LEU A 345 -6.15 26.30 -2.65
C LEU A 345 -5.54 27.40 -1.78
N ILE A 346 -4.40 27.12 -1.17
CA ILE A 346 -3.55 28.10 -0.49
C ILE A 346 -2.19 28.08 -1.19
N MET A 347 -1.76 29.24 -1.69
CA MET A 347 -0.49 29.41 -2.37
C MET A 347 0.39 30.33 -1.52
N LEU A 348 1.43 29.77 -0.92
CA LEU A 348 2.54 30.54 -0.40
C LEU A 348 3.49 30.86 -1.56
N VAL A 349 3.83 32.14 -1.70
CA VAL A 349 4.75 32.63 -2.72
C VAL A 349 5.99 33.22 -2.08
N SER A 350 7.17 32.75 -2.48
CA SER A 350 8.46 33.27 -2.02
C SER A 350 9.45 33.48 -3.17
N ARG A 351 10.61 34.08 -2.89
CA ARG A 351 11.75 34.14 -3.80
C ARG A 351 12.61 32.92 -3.53
N GLY A 352 12.83 32.03 -4.50
CA GLY A 352 13.73 30.88 -4.31
C GLY A 352 15.20 31.28 -4.34
N ASN A 353 15.53 32.39 -5.01
CA ASN A 353 16.89 32.89 -5.11
C ASN A 353 17.00 34.43 -5.23
N GLY A 354 18.23 34.90 -5.46
CA GLY A 354 18.56 36.32 -5.61
C GLY A 354 18.28 36.94 -6.98
N GLU A 355 17.97 36.13 -8.01
CA GLU A 355 17.68 36.59 -9.37
C GLU A 355 16.27 37.19 -9.49
N ALA A 356 15.30 36.64 -8.75
CA ALA A 356 14.00 37.26 -8.55
C ALA A 356 14.14 38.57 -7.77
N THR A 357 13.44 39.64 -8.18
CA THR A 357 13.41 40.92 -7.43
C THR A 357 12.00 41.22 -6.93
N ASN A 358 11.89 42.01 -5.86
CA ASN A 358 10.60 42.49 -5.36
C ASN A 358 9.77 43.18 -6.47
N GLU A 359 10.41 43.98 -7.32
CA GLU A 359 9.74 44.69 -8.42
C GLU A 359 9.34 43.74 -9.57
N SER A 360 10.18 42.78 -9.94
CA SER A 360 9.85 41.82 -11.01
C SER A 360 8.78 40.82 -10.59
N LEU A 361 8.73 40.42 -9.31
CA LEU A 361 7.64 39.60 -8.77
C LEU A 361 6.34 40.40 -8.56
N THR A 362 6.41 41.65 -8.08
CA THR A 362 5.21 42.52 -8.00
C THR A 362 4.62 42.76 -9.40
N THR A 363 5.47 42.97 -10.40
CA THR A 363 5.04 43.15 -11.80
C THR A 363 4.40 41.88 -12.36
N ALA A 364 5.04 40.72 -12.16
CA ALA A 364 4.54 39.43 -12.63
C ALA A 364 3.20 39.02 -11.98
N PHE A 365 3.09 39.13 -10.64
CA PHE A 365 1.83 38.83 -9.97
C PHE A 365 0.74 39.86 -10.26
N GLY A 366 1.07 41.13 -10.48
CA GLY A 366 0.11 42.13 -10.95
C GLY A 366 -0.58 41.67 -12.22
N LYS A 367 0.20 41.25 -13.23
CA LYS A 367 -0.32 40.65 -14.47
C LYS A 367 -1.18 39.41 -14.22
N VAL A 368 -0.74 38.48 -13.36
CA VAL A 368 -1.52 37.27 -13.01
C VAL A 368 -2.87 37.62 -12.38
N LEU A 369 -2.93 38.64 -11.52
CA LEU A 369 -4.17 39.12 -10.90
C LEU A 369 -5.06 39.87 -11.92
N ASP A 370 -4.49 40.73 -12.76
CA ASP A 370 -5.18 41.42 -13.87
C ASP A 370 -5.82 40.41 -14.85
N GLU A 371 -5.13 39.30 -15.14
CA GLU A 371 -5.60 38.23 -16.03
C GLU A 371 -6.60 37.26 -15.36
N ASN A 372 -6.63 37.17 -14.02
CA ASN A 372 -7.46 36.20 -13.27
C ASN A 372 -8.18 36.84 -12.05
N PRO A 373 -8.98 37.92 -12.23
CA PRO A 373 -9.42 38.79 -11.12
C PRO A 373 -10.35 38.13 -10.10
N ASP A 374 -11.13 37.11 -10.48
CA ASP A 374 -12.01 36.37 -9.56
C ASP A 374 -11.35 35.12 -8.92
N LEU A 375 -10.17 34.70 -9.41
CA LEU A 375 -9.51 33.44 -9.04
C LEU A 375 -8.79 33.53 -7.68
N PHE A 376 -8.35 34.71 -7.27
CA PHE A 376 -7.56 34.89 -6.05
C PHE A 376 -8.37 35.50 -4.90
N TYR A 377 -8.06 35.04 -3.69
CA TYR A 377 -8.40 35.71 -2.45
C TYR A 377 -7.14 36.37 -1.90
N THR A 378 -7.15 37.70 -1.85
CA THR A 378 -5.96 38.54 -1.60
C THR A 378 -6.10 39.44 -0.36
N SER A 379 -7.05 39.13 0.52
CA SER A 379 -7.21 39.78 1.83
C SER A 379 -6.26 39.18 2.88
N SER A 380 -6.00 39.92 3.96
CA SER A 380 -5.25 39.45 5.13
C SER A 380 -6.08 38.63 6.12
N ARG A 381 -7.42 38.73 6.12
CA ARG A 381 -8.30 37.93 6.98
C ARG A 381 -8.31 36.48 6.50
N ILE A 382 -8.21 35.53 7.44
CA ILE A 382 -8.50 34.11 7.18
C ILE A 382 -9.96 33.93 6.73
N PRO A 383 -10.23 33.40 5.52
CA PRO A 383 -11.58 33.25 5.00
C PRO A 383 -12.30 32.02 5.56
N THR A 384 -13.63 32.03 5.48
CA THR A 384 -14.45 30.82 5.49
C THR A 384 -14.29 30.06 4.18
N LEU A 385 -14.34 28.72 4.22
CA LEU A 385 -14.23 27.87 3.04
C LEU A 385 -15.24 28.27 1.96
N GLY A 386 -16.46 28.67 2.35
CA GLY A 386 -17.50 29.15 1.45
C GLY A 386 -17.18 30.43 0.67
N GLU A 387 -16.26 31.28 1.13
CA GLU A 387 -15.82 32.51 0.42
C GLU A 387 -14.80 32.23 -0.69
N VAL A 388 -14.12 31.07 -0.62
CA VAL A 388 -12.92 30.75 -1.40
C VAL A 388 -12.97 29.40 -2.12
N ARG A 389 -14.11 28.69 -2.12
CA ARG A 389 -14.32 27.59 -3.09
C ARG A 389 -14.16 28.12 -4.52
N GLY A 390 -13.42 27.41 -5.35
CA GLY A 390 -13.04 27.85 -6.69
C GLY A 390 -11.90 28.88 -6.73
N LYS A 391 -11.20 29.14 -5.62
CA LYS A 391 -10.16 30.18 -5.53
C LYS A 391 -8.84 29.74 -4.90
N ILE A 392 -7.83 30.60 -5.06
CA ILE A 392 -6.49 30.52 -4.48
C ILE A 392 -6.33 31.61 -3.41
N VAL A 393 -6.12 31.23 -2.15
CA VAL A 393 -5.75 32.15 -1.06
C VAL A 393 -4.26 32.45 -1.15
N LEU A 394 -3.90 33.73 -1.28
CA LEU A 394 -2.53 34.18 -1.46
C LEU A 394 -1.84 34.52 -0.13
N LEU A 395 -0.68 33.92 0.11
CA LEU A 395 0.25 34.27 1.19
C LEU A 395 1.60 34.65 0.55
N ARG A 396 2.27 35.75 0.95
CA ARG A 396 3.55 36.16 0.34
C ARG A 396 4.70 36.36 1.32
N ARG A 397 5.87 35.80 1.00
CA ARG A 397 7.18 36.04 1.66
C ARG A 397 8.07 37.03 0.90
N PHE A 398 7.54 37.73 -0.13
CA PHE A 398 8.28 38.77 -0.86
C PHE A 398 7.68 40.17 -0.64
N GLY A 399 8.55 41.19 -0.72
CA GLY A 399 8.17 42.59 -0.54
C GLY A 399 7.65 43.22 -1.84
N LEU A 400 6.77 44.21 -1.71
CA LEU A 400 6.17 44.89 -2.86
C LEU A 400 7.07 46.06 -3.32
N ALA A 401 7.28 46.20 -4.64
CA ALA A 401 8.07 47.30 -5.22
C ALA A 401 7.64 47.62 -6.66
N GLY A 402 8.09 48.76 -7.17
CA GLY A 402 7.75 49.25 -8.51
C GLY A 402 6.42 50.00 -8.58
N ASN A 403 5.92 50.23 -9.79
CA ASN A 403 4.71 51.05 -10.01
C ASN A 403 3.39 50.32 -9.71
N SER A 404 3.37 48.98 -9.75
CA SER A 404 2.15 48.20 -9.58
C SER A 404 1.70 48.04 -8.12
N VAL A 405 2.49 48.45 -7.13
CA VAL A 405 2.22 48.20 -5.69
C VAL A 405 0.81 48.61 -5.26
N SER A 406 0.27 49.71 -5.80
CA SER A 406 -1.07 50.21 -5.47
C SER A 406 -2.19 49.81 -6.43
N SER A 407 -1.97 48.88 -7.36
CA SER A 407 -3.05 48.40 -8.25
C SER A 407 -3.88 47.26 -7.66
N HIS A 408 -3.35 46.52 -6.68
CA HIS A 408 -3.96 45.32 -6.11
C HIS A 408 -3.85 45.27 -4.58
N THR A 409 -4.68 44.42 -3.97
CA THR A 409 -4.41 43.77 -2.68
C THR A 409 -3.56 42.51 -2.92
N TRP A 410 -2.63 42.21 -2.02
CA TRP A 410 -1.51 41.28 -2.31
C TRP A 410 -1.45 40.04 -1.40
N GLY A 411 -2.56 39.65 -0.79
CA GLY A 411 -2.59 38.55 0.18
C GLY A 411 -1.89 38.89 1.49
N LEU A 412 -1.85 37.91 2.39
CA LEU A 412 -1.28 38.08 3.72
C LEU A 412 0.26 38.26 3.66
N ASP A 413 0.76 39.28 4.35
CA ASP A 413 2.18 39.67 4.32
C ASP A 413 3.01 38.89 5.35
N LEU A 414 3.83 37.96 4.85
CA LEU A 414 4.75 37.13 5.61
C LEU A 414 6.22 37.45 5.28
N THR A 415 6.53 38.67 4.83
CA THR A 415 7.92 39.11 4.53
C THR A 415 8.90 39.00 5.69
N GLN A 416 8.41 38.97 6.95
CA GLN A 416 9.23 38.80 8.15
C GLN A 416 9.44 37.34 8.56
N TRP A 417 9.00 36.36 7.75
CA TRP A 417 9.09 34.93 8.08
C TRP A 417 10.52 34.51 8.41
N ASP A 418 11.47 34.77 7.51
CA ASP A 418 12.83 34.25 7.61
C ASP A 418 13.59 34.87 8.80
N ASP A 419 13.51 36.21 8.96
CA ASP A 419 14.09 36.94 10.10
C ASP A 419 13.54 36.43 11.45
N LYS A 420 12.23 36.13 11.52
CA LYS A 420 11.59 35.66 12.75
C LYS A 420 11.89 34.21 13.06
N ILE A 421 11.90 33.33 12.06
CA ILE A 421 12.32 31.92 12.23
C ILE A 421 13.79 31.84 12.66
N ALA A 422 14.67 32.64 12.05
CA ALA A 422 16.09 32.71 12.43
C ALA A 422 16.30 33.25 13.86
N ALA A 423 15.42 34.14 14.34
CA ALA A 423 15.43 34.64 15.72
C ALA A 423 14.78 33.66 16.72
N HIS A 424 13.89 32.77 16.26
CA HIS A 424 13.11 31.84 17.10
C HIS A 424 13.85 30.51 17.29
N THR A 425 14.87 30.51 18.14
CA THR A 425 15.65 29.31 18.46
C THR A 425 15.02 28.41 19.53
N ASP A 426 13.75 28.65 19.90
CA ASP A 426 13.03 27.89 20.93
C ASP A 426 12.26 26.72 20.32
N SER A 427 12.62 25.49 20.71
CA SER A 427 11.93 24.26 20.31
C SER A 427 10.73 23.89 21.19
N THR A 428 10.36 24.73 22.17
CA THR A 428 9.21 24.51 23.06
C THR A 428 7.93 25.26 22.65
N SER A 429 8.00 26.12 21.64
CA SER A 429 6.85 26.88 21.12
C SER A 429 6.95 27.17 19.61
N MET A 430 5.81 27.42 18.94
CA MET A 430 5.78 27.86 17.53
C MET A 430 6.10 29.35 17.40
N CYS A 431 6.79 29.73 16.32
CA CYS A 431 7.16 31.12 16.05
C CYS A 431 5.96 31.96 15.62
N LEU A 432 5.72 33.12 16.26
CA LEU A 432 4.68 34.08 15.86
C LEU A 432 5.18 34.97 14.69
N VAL A 433 5.05 34.44 13.47
CA VAL A 433 5.46 35.13 12.23
C VAL A 433 4.63 36.38 11.94
N ARG A 434 3.31 36.36 12.20
CA ARG A 434 2.42 37.52 11.96
C ARG A 434 1.38 37.65 13.06
N ASP A 435 1.07 38.89 13.44
CA ASP A 435 -0.13 39.29 14.17
C ASP A 435 -0.65 40.53 13.44
N GLU A 436 -1.73 40.37 12.68
CA GLU A 436 -2.32 41.41 11.85
C GLU A 436 -3.79 41.63 12.22
N ARG A 437 -4.17 42.90 12.32
CA ARG A 437 -5.48 43.33 12.79
C ARG A 437 -5.90 44.58 12.04
N GLY A 438 -7.17 44.66 11.73
CA GLY A 438 -7.73 45.80 11.03
C GLY A 438 -9.19 45.58 10.71
N PHE A 439 -9.68 46.32 9.72
CA PHE A 439 -11.03 46.22 9.20
C PHE A 439 -10.94 46.00 7.68
N GLU A 440 -11.84 45.21 7.11
CA GLU A 440 -11.91 44.97 5.66
C GLU A 440 -13.35 44.92 5.16
N ALA A 441 -13.58 45.33 3.91
CA ALA A 441 -14.91 45.34 3.31
C ALA A 441 -15.41 43.92 3.01
N VAL A 442 -16.44 43.47 3.74
CA VAL A 442 -17.03 42.13 3.58
C VAL A 442 -18.19 42.15 2.58
N GLY A 443 -18.09 41.28 1.58
CA GLY A 443 -19.10 41.07 0.54
C GLY A 443 -19.34 42.29 -0.36
N LYS A 444 -20.44 42.25 -1.13
CA LYS A 444 -20.83 43.33 -2.07
C LYS A 444 -21.49 44.54 -1.39
N THR A 445 -21.57 44.53 -0.06
CA THR A 445 -22.20 45.56 0.77
C THR A 445 -21.29 46.73 1.10
N GLY A 446 -19.95 46.54 1.06
CA GLY A 446 -18.99 47.59 1.39
C GLY A 446 -18.95 47.98 2.88
N ASN A 447 -19.60 47.21 3.76
CA ASN A 447 -19.44 47.33 5.20
C ASN A 447 -18.05 46.77 5.57
N GLU A 448 -17.29 47.50 6.37
CA GLU A 448 -16.04 47.01 6.92
C GLU A 448 -16.28 46.19 8.19
N GLU A 449 -15.76 44.96 8.25
CA GLU A 449 -15.80 44.10 9.45
C GLU A 449 -14.38 43.97 10.03
N PRO A 450 -14.22 43.95 11.37
CA PRO A 450 -12.93 43.76 11.99
C PRO A 450 -12.40 42.34 11.76
N TYR A 451 -11.08 42.19 11.69
CA TYR A 451 -10.41 40.90 11.68
C TYR A 451 -9.18 40.89 12.59
N CYS A 452 -8.85 39.71 13.10
CA CYS A 452 -7.53 39.41 13.64
C CYS A 452 -7.04 38.10 13.00
N THR A 453 -5.84 38.15 12.43
CA THR A 453 -5.21 37.00 11.79
C THR A 453 -3.76 36.91 12.25
N LYS A 454 -3.43 35.77 12.86
CA LYS A 454 -2.06 35.41 13.20
C LYS A 454 -1.51 34.34 12.28
N VAL A 455 -0.19 34.25 12.23
CA VAL A 455 0.53 33.11 11.66
C VAL A 455 1.53 32.59 12.66
N TYR A 456 1.33 31.35 13.09
CA TYR A 456 2.26 30.55 13.87
C TYR A 456 2.95 29.55 12.94
N ALA A 457 4.27 29.46 13.02
CA ALA A 457 5.07 28.61 12.15
C ALA A 457 6.11 27.78 12.91
N GLN A 458 6.34 26.58 12.41
CA GLN A 458 7.54 25.78 12.66
C GLN A 458 8.24 25.60 11.31
N ASP A 459 9.47 26.13 11.20
CA ASP A 459 10.28 26.08 9.96
C ASP A 459 11.78 25.95 10.30
N HIS A 460 12.11 25.09 11.27
CA HIS A 460 13.50 24.74 11.57
C HIS A 460 13.98 23.71 10.53
N TYR A 461 14.56 24.17 9.42
CA TYR A 461 14.92 23.33 8.27
C TYR A 461 16.39 22.84 8.26
N GLU A 462 17.35 23.50 8.95
CA GLU A 462 18.78 23.10 8.98
C GLU A 462 19.11 21.93 9.94
N CYS A 463 18.30 20.87 9.97
CA CYS A 463 18.49 19.74 10.88
C CYS A 463 18.36 18.38 10.18
N THR A 464 18.74 17.29 10.86
CA THR A 464 18.46 15.94 10.34
C THR A 464 16.98 15.59 10.56
N GLY A 465 16.46 14.61 9.82
CA GLY A 465 15.10 14.12 10.05
C GLY A 465 14.86 13.60 11.48
N THR A 466 15.90 13.08 12.15
CA THR A 466 15.82 12.65 13.56
C THR A 466 15.69 13.83 14.51
N ASP A 467 16.47 14.90 14.30
CA ASP A 467 16.41 16.12 15.13
C ASP A 467 15.08 16.88 14.92
N LYS A 468 14.52 16.78 13.70
CA LYS A 468 13.28 17.45 13.30
C LYS A 468 12.05 16.97 14.07
N ILE A 469 12.02 15.69 14.47
CA ILE A 469 10.89 15.04 15.16
C ILE A 469 10.37 15.88 16.34
N GLY A 470 11.27 16.32 17.23
CA GLY A 470 10.87 17.07 18.44
C GLY A 470 10.20 18.42 18.13
N TRP A 471 10.58 19.06 17.02
CA TRP A 471 9.94 20.29 16.55
C TRP A 471 8.56 20.03 15.94
N VAL A 472 8.44 18.95 15.15
CA VAL A 472 7.18 18.57 14.49
C VAL A 472 6.14 18.16 15.53
N ASP A 473 6.51 17.36 16.54
CA ASP A 473 5.63 16.98 17.64
C ASP A 473 5.23 18.18 18.52
N MET A 474 6.14 19.13 18.76
CA MET A 474 5.81 20.39 19.44
C MET A 474 4.77 21.18 18.63
N ALA A 475 4.98 21.36 17.33
CA ALA A 475 4.07 22.14 16.49
C ALA A 475 2.68 21.48 16.35
N LEU A 476 2.61 20.15 16.25
CA LEU A 476 1.37 19.41 16.37
C LEU A 476 0.70 19.69 17.72
N GLN A 477 1.43 19.53 18.83
CA GLN A 477 0.88 19.68 20.18
C GLN A 477 0.38 21.11 20.45
N GLU A 478 1.17 22.15 20.13
CA GLU A 478 0.78 23.55 20.30
C GLU A 478 -0.44 23.90 19.43
N THR A 479 -0.49 23.43 18.18
CA THR A 479 -1.66 23.65 17.31
C THR A 479 -2.95 23.10 17.93
N THR A 480 -2.90 21.94 18.60
CA THR A 480 -4.09 21.41 19.31
C THR A 480 -4.50 22.21 20.56
N LYS A 481 -3.63 23.09 21.08
CA LYS A 481 -3.90 23.93 22.28
C LYS A 481 -4.39 25.33 21.95
N LEU A 482 -4.25 25.80 20.70
CA LEU A 482 -4.58 27.17 20.30
C LEU A 482 -6.09 27.41 20.33
N ALA A 483 -6.56 27.95 21.46
CA ALA A 483 -7.94 28.37 21.63
C ALA A 483 -8.19 29.73 20.95
N ARG A 484 -9.18 29.79 20.05
CA ARG A 484 -9.64 31.06 19.46
C ARG A 484 -10.29 31.92 20.55
N ILE A 485 -9.79 33.14 20.75
CA ILE A 485 -10.20 34.06 21.81
C ILE A 485 -10.72 35.39 21.25
N MET A 486 -11.55 36.09 22.04
CA MET A 486 -12.09 37.40 21.66
C MET A 486 -11.11 38.54 21.97
N VAL A 487 -10.34 38.97 20.97
CA VAL A 487 -9.38 40.08 21.07
C VAL A 487 -10.04 41.42 20.77
N ASP A 488 -9.44 42.50 21.28
CA ASP A 488 -9.83 43.87 20.88
C ASP A 488 -9.09 44.25 19.60
N VAL A 489 -9.86 44.77 18.63
CA VAL A 489 -9.37 45.53 17.48
C VAL A 489 -9.92 46.95 17.61
N GLU A 490 -9.05 47.92 17.39
CA GLU A 490 -9.32 49.35 17.59
C GLU A 490 -9.49 50.00 16.21
N ASP A 491 -10.58 50.73 15.99
CA ASP A 491 -10.84 51.44 14.73
C ASP A 491 -10.12 52.79 14.65
N ASN A 492 -10.27 53.48 13.51
CA ASN A 492 -9.63 54.77 13.25
C ASN A 492 -10.12 55.90 14.19
N ASP A 493 -11.28 55.73 14.85
CA ASP A 493 -11.84 56.66 15.83
C ASP A 493 -11.51 56.25 17.30
N GLY A 494 -10.78 55.14 17.49
CA GLY A 494 -10.36 54.63 18.79
C GLY A 494 -11.38 53.74 19.51
N ALA A 495 -12.48 53.35 18.84
CA ALA A 495 -13.46 52.44 19.42
C ALA A 495 -13.00 50.98 19.28
N LYS A 496 -13.30 50.15 20.30
CA LYS A 496 -12.83 48.77 20.39
C LYS A 496 -13.95 47.80 20.08
N VAL A 497 -13.76 47.02 19.03
CA VAL A 497 -14.64 45.91 18.65
C VAL A 497 -14.00 44.60 19.06
N LYS A 498 -14.80 43.71 19.65
CA LYS A 498 -14.37 42.34 19.97
C LYS A 498 -14.51 41.46 18.73
N VAL A 499 -13.39 40.94 18.24
CA VAL A 499 -13.34 39.97 17.13
C VAL A 499 -12.78 38.64 17.62
N LEU A 500 -13.17 37.54 16.98
CA LEU A 500 -12.54 36.24 17.19
C LEU A 500 -11.16 36.22 16.52
N GLU A 501 -10.15 35.73 17.22
CA GLU A 501 -8.82 35.52 16.67
C GLU A 501 -8.77 34.23 15.83
N HIS A 502 -8.34 34.36 14.57
CA HIS A 502 -8.05 33.24 13.67
C HIS A 502 -6.54 33.11 13.46
N SER A 503 -6.03 31.87 13.34
CA SER A 503 -4.59 31.60 13.35
C SER A 503 -4.17 30.54 12.35
N TRP A 504 -3.46 30.94 11.28
CA TRP A 504 -2.74 29.97 10.45
C TRP A 504 -1.67 29.29 11.30
N CYS A 505 -1.70 27.96 11.38
CA CYS A 505 -0.70 27.14 12.06
C CYS A 505 -0.01 26.29 11.00
N ILE A 506 1.27 26.55 10.73
CA ILE A 506 2.01 25.94 9.62
C ILE A 506 3.22 25.17 10.18
N ASN A 507 3.21 23.85 9.99
CA ASN A 507 4.23 22.92 10.43
C ASN A 507 5.01 22.42 9.22
N TYR A 508 6.15 23.04 8.89
CA TYR A 508 7.03 22.55 7.84
C TYR A 508 7.78 21.34 8.35
N THR A 509 7.44 20.15 7.88
CA THR A 509 8.07 18.89 8.31
C THR A 509 9.34 18.58 7.50
N SER A 510 9.56 19.32 6.40
CA SER A 510 10.78 19.31 5.60
C SER A 510 12.02 19.75 6.39
N CYS A 511 13.17 19.16 6.09
CA CYS A 511 14.48 19.61 6.59
C CYS A 511 15.63 18.97 5.82
N THR A 512 16.80 19.61 5.86
CA THR A 512 18.04 19.08 5.28
C THR A 512 19.26 19.48 6.12
N ASN A 513 20.24 18.60 6.20
CA ASN A 513 21.53 18.90 6.82
C ASN A 513 22.64 18.12 6.10
N TYR A 514 22.97 18.60 4.89
CA TYR A 514 23.98 17.99 4.02
C TYR A 514 25.35 17.83 4.71
N LYS A 515 25.66 18.72 5.69
CA LYS A 515 26.87 18.70 6.52
C LYS A 515 26.98 17.43 7.38
N GLN A 516 25.84 16.79 7.67
CA GLN A 516 25.72 15.50 8.38
C GLN A 516 25.27 14.35 7.46
N GLY A 517 25.22 14.56 6.13
CA GLY A 517 24.76 13.56 5.17
C GLY A 517 23.24 13.39 5.07
N SER A 518 22.45 14.26 5.72
CA SER A 518 20.99 14.28 5.59
C SER A 518 20.58 15.21 4.44
N ASN A 519 19.82 14.72 3.48
CA ASN A 519 19.20 15.51 2.41
C ASN A 519 17.66 15.50 2.58
N PRO A 520 16.87 16.29 1.80
CA PRO A 520 15.42 16.39 1.99
C PRO A 520 14.73 15.02 1.99
N PHE A 521 15.11 14.18 1.02
CA PHE A 521 14.64 12.81 0.86
C PHE A 521 14.93 11.87 2.04
N THR A 522 16.19 11.80 2.50
CA THR A 522 16.57 10.94 3.64
C THR A 522 16.05 11.46 4.99
N ALA A 523 15.69 12.75 5.06
CA ALA A 523 15.00 13.35 6.20
C ALA A 523 13.49 13.08 6.16
N ALA A 524 12.82 13.34 5.04
CA ALA A 524 11.39 13.10 4.83
C ALA A 524 11.00 11.66 5.17
N ARG A 525 11.83 10.71 4.73
CA ARG A 525 11.82 9.30 5.14
C ARG A 525 11.60 9.11 6.65
N VAL A 526 12.38 9.79 7.49
CA VAL A 526 12.33 9.68 8.96
C VAL A 526 11.13 10.45 9.52
N VAL A 527 10.88 11.67 9.03
CA VAL A 527 9.85 12.56 9.59
C VAL A 527 8.44 12.11 9.21
N ASN A 528 8.21 11.67 7.97
CA ASN A 528 6.91 11.20 7.52
C ASN A 528 6.56 9.83 8.12
N GLU A 529 7.54 8.94 8.30
CA GLU A 529 7.38 7.68 9.04
C GLU A 529 7.10 7.92 10.53
N HIS A 530 7.68 8.97 11.13
CA HIS A 530 7.32 9.42 12.47
C HIS A 530 5.90 9.99 12.53
N LEU A 531 5.51 10.84 11.57
CA LEU A 531 4.14 11.35 11.45
C LEU A 531 3.13 10.21 11.37
N TYR A 532 3.37 9.22 10.51
CA TYR A 532 2.53 8.01 10.39
C TYR A 532 2.40 7.19 11.68
N LYS A 533 3.36 7.31 12.62
CA LYS A 533 3.35 6.64 13.93
C LYS A 533 2.91 7.57 15.06
N SER A 534 2.68 8.85 14.77
CA SER A 534 2.26 9.86 15.74
C SER A 534 0.78 9.70 16.10
N GLN A 535 0.46 9.88 17.38
CA GLN A 535 -0.91 9.75 17.93
C GLN A 535 -1.94 10.72 17.33
N TYR A 536 -1.50 11.73 16.58
CA TYR A 536 -2.36 12.66 15.84
C TYR A 536 -2.73 12.17 14.43
N ILE A 537 -2.07 11.13 13.93
CA ILE A 537 -2.26 10.55 12.58
C ILE A 537 -2.74 9.10 12.67
N ASN A 538 -2.23 8.36 13.67
CA ASN A 538 -2.49 6.94 13.90
C ASN A 538 -2.88 6.71 15.37
N SER A 539 -4.15 6.37 15.60
CA SER A 539 -4.62 5.97 16.92
C SER A 539 -4.24 4.51 17.16
N THR A 540 -3.34 4.25 18.10
CA THR A 540 -2.89 2.91 18.53
C THR A 540 -3.92 2.15 19.40
N GLY A 541 -5.20 2.27 19.07
CA GLY A 541 -6.34 1.57 19.70
C GLY A 541 -6.78 2.11 21.06
N ASN A 542 -5.86 2.73 21.81
CA ASN A 542 -6.10 3.37 23.10
C ASN A 542 -7.10 4.55 22.98
N GLU A 543 -7.96 4.72 23.97
CA GLU A 543 -9.01 5.76 23.95
C GLU A 543 -8.42 7.18 23.88
N SER A 544 -7.30 7.45 24.55
CA SER A 544 -6.65 8.76 24.51
C SER A 544 -6.09 9.11 23.13
N THR A 545 -5.57 8.14 22.37
CA THR A 545 -5.01 8.40 21.03
C THR A 545 -6.12 8.50 19.96
N LYS A 546 -7.32 7.98 20.24
CA LYS A 546 -8.52 8.21 19.41
C LYS A 546 -9.00 9.67 19.49
N GLU A 547 -8.94 10.31 20.66
CA GLU A 547 -9.21 11.76 20.76
C GLU A 547 -8.16 12.59 20.02
N ASP A 548 -6.87 12.25 20.15
CA ASP A 548 -5.78 13.00 19.50
C ASP A 548 -5.84 12.95 17.95
N CYS A 549 -6.23 11.82 17.35
CA CYS A 549 -6.39 11.70 15.90
C CYS A 549 -7.50 12.59 15.30
N LEU A 550 -8.48 13.00 16.10
CA LEU A 550 -9.56 13.88 15.66
C LEU A 550 -9.23 15.37 15.83
N LYS A 551 -8.10 15.72 16.46
CA LYS A 551 -7.70 17.11 16.69
C LYS A 551 -7.23 17.78 15.41
N HIS A 552 -7.52 19.08 15.33
CA HIS A 552 -6.97 19.96 14.31
C HIS A 552 -5.45 20.12 14.50
N ILE A 553 -4.69 19.93 13.42
CA ILE A 553 -3.21 19.96 13.40
C ILE A 553 -2.64 20.99 12.40
N GLY A 554 -3.47 21.89 11.88
CA GLY A 554 -3.03 22.97 10.99
C GLY A 554 -2.61 22.50 9.60
N ILE A 555 -1.81 23.33 8.93
CA ILE A 555 -1.16 23.02 7.66
C ILE A 555 0.09 22.18 7.96
N ILE A 556 0.15 20.98 7.39
CA ILE A 556 1.32 20.11 7.45
C ILE A 556 2.02 20.21 6.09
N ALA A 557 3.12 20.96 6.02
CA ALA A 557 3.85 21.23 4.79
C ALA A 557 5.10 20.33 4.71
N SER A 558 5.05 19.34 3.83
CA SER A 558 5.96 18.19 3.89
C SER A 558 6.72 17.94 2.59
N ASP A 559 7.90 17.34 2.71
CA ASP A 559 8.64 16.74 1.60
C ASP A 559 8.10 15.33 1.32
N PHE A 560 8.14 14.88 0.06
CA PHE A 560 7.77 13.53 -0.39
C PHE A 560 6.44 13.02 0.18
N VAL A 561 5.40 13.87 0.08
CA VAL A 561 4.03 13.51 0.46
C VAL A 561 3.49 12.46 -0.53
N ASP A 562 2.47 11.74 -0.09
CA ASP A 562 1.65 10.91 -0.95
C ASP A 562 0.16 10.94 -0.55
N ALA A 563 -0.69 10.32 -1.38
CA ALA A 563 -2.13 10.25 -1.14
C ALA A 563 -2.52 9.63 0.21
N ALA A 564 -1.69 8.77 0.81
CA ALA A 564 -1.97 8.15 2.10
C ALA A 564 -1.70 9.10 3.28
N LEU A 565 -0.60 9.85 3.25
CA LEU A 565 -0.30 10.89 4.24
C LEU A 565 -1.28 12.06 4.09
N ALA A 566 -1.51 12.52 2.84
CA ALA A 566 -2.46 13.58 2.53
C ALA A 566 -3.87 13.25 3.05
N ARG A 567 -4.36 12.05 2.78
CA ARG A 567 -5.64 11.54 3.32
C ARG A 567 -5.66 11.49 4.84
N SER A 568 -4.59 11.01 5.48
CA SER A 568 -4.52 10.93 6.94
C SER A 568 -4.56 12.30 7.62
N ILE A 569 -4.13 13.36 6.92
CA ILE A 569 -4.31 14.75 7.34
C ILE A 569 -5.75 15.21 7.05
N TYR A 570 -6.23 15.15 5.80
CA TYR A 570 -7.50 15.79 5.41
C TYR A 570 -8.77 15.10 5.94
N GLN A 571 -8.76 13.78 6.17
CA GLN A 571 -9.99 13.02 6.47
C GLN A 571 -10.61 13.35 7.83
N ARG A 572 -9.87 14.03 8.73
CA ARG A 572 -10.40 14.51 10.02
C ARG A 572 -11.30 15.74 9.92
N ASN A 573 -11.31 16.42 8.77
CA ASN A 573 -12.02 17.70 8.61
C ASN A 573 -13.55 17.55 8.53
N TYR A 574 -14.03 16.32 8.28
CA TYR A 574 -15.43 15.97 8.07
C TYR A 574 -15.80 14.67 8.79
N ASP A 575 -17.08 14.51 9.11
CA ASP A 575 -17.59 13.33 9.82
C ASP A 575 -17.45 12.08 8.92
N ALA A 576 -16.63 11.12 9.34
CA ALA A 576 -16.48 9.80 8.69
C ALA A 576 -17.75 8.91 8.81
N LYS A 577 -18.92 9.52 9.04
CA LYS A 577 -20.23 8.99 8.62
C LYS A 577 -20.36 8.98 7.10
N HIS A 578 -19.60 9.82 6.39
CA HIS A 578 -19.05 9.45 5.09
C HIS A 578 -18.00 8.36 5.26
N LYS A 579 -18.41 7.19 5.79
CA LYS A 579 -17.67 5.96 5.56
C LYS A 579 -17.58 5.79 4.04
N GLN A 580 -16.48 5.25 3.52
CA GLN A 580 -16.52 4.59 2.21
C GLN A 580 -17.76 3.67 2.21
N THR A 581 -18.56 3.68 1.14
CA THR A 581 -19.93 3.11 1.15
C THR A 581 -19.89 1.58 1.11
N VAL A 582 -19.40 0.99 2.19
CA VAL A 582 -19.23 -0.44 2.42
C VAL A 582 -20.60 -1.02 2.75
N SER A 583 -21.17 -1.74 1.78
CA SER A 583 -22.23 -2.70 2.04
C SER A 583 -21.67 -3.93 2.77
N TYR A 584 -21.42 -3.77 4.07
CA TYR A 584 -21.36 -4.90 4.98
C TYR A 584 -22.77 -5.48 5.12
N TYR A 585 -22.88 -6.80 5.08
CA TYR A 585 -24.11 -7.51 5.37
C TYR A 585 -23.80 -8.80 6.14
N LEU A 586 -24.71 -9.17 7.03
CA LEU A 586 -24.54 -10.30 7.94
C LEU A 586 -24.37 -11.62 7.16
N PRO A 587 -23.46 -12.52 7.60
CA PRO A 587 -23.47 -13.92 7.21
C PRO A 587 -24.87 -14.53 7.34
N THR A 588 -25.25 -15.39 6.40
CA THR A 588 -26.58 -16.02 6.38
C THR A 588 -26.62 -17.33 7.18
N ARG A 589 -25.45 -17.94 7.39
CA ARG A 589 -25.19 -19.20 8.11
C ARG A 589 -23.72 -19.29 8.49
N MET A 590 -23.36 -20.23 9.37
CA MET A 590 -21.97 -20.54 9.75
C MET A 590 -21.77 -22.04 9.84
N ARG A 591 -20.57 -22.55 9.54
CA ARG A 591 -20.32 -23.98 9.35
C ARG A 591 -19.12 -24.50 10.13
N MET A 592 -19.21 -25.69 10.72
CA MET A 592 -18.12 -26.35 11.46
C MET A 592 -18.20 -27.88 11.32
N THR A 593 -17.12 -28.59 11.62
CA THR A 593 -17.18 -30.04 11.88
C THR A 593 -17.54 -30.28 13.35
N TYR A 594 -18.23 -31.39 13.63
CA TYR A 594 -18.41 -31.86 15.00
C TYR A 594 -17.07 -32.04 15.73
N GLY A 595 -16.98 -31.54 16.96
CA GLY A 595 -15.77 -31.61 17.79
C GLY A 595 -14.75 -30.50 17.55
N ASP A 596 -15.00 -29.57 16.63
CA ASP A 596 -14.21 -28.36 16.44
C ASP A 596 -14.65 -27.27 17.45
N SER A 597 -13.83 -26.24 17.66
CA SER A 597 -14.22 -25.13 18.56
C SER A 597 -15.28 -24.24 17.91
N LEU A 598 -16.23 -23.74 18.70
CA LEU A 598 -17.22 -22.76 18.24
C LEU A 598 -16.57 -21.43 17.81
N SER A 599 -15.37 -21.11 18.31
CA SER A 599 -14.57 -19.97 17.82
C SER A 599 -14.11 -20.11 16.37
N ASP A 600 -14.05 -21.33 15.84
CA ASP A 600 -13.36 -21.67 14.60
C ASP A 600 -14.37 -21.91 13.45
N ALA A 601 -15.67 -21.67 13.71
CA ALA A 601 -16.75 -21.85 12.75
C ALA A 601 -16.62 -20.89 11.54
N SER A 602 -16.68 -21.46 10.34
CA SER A 602 -16.57 -20.74 9.07
C SER A 602 -17.88 -20.05 8.71
N LEU A 603 -17.95 -18.74 8.91
CA LEU A 603 -19.08 -17.89 8.51
C LEU A 603 -19.21 -17.87 6.97
N GLN A 604 -20.42 -18.13 6.47
CA GLN A 604 -20.72 -18.25 5.03
C GLN A 604 -21.50 -17.04 4.51
N ASP A 605 -21.32 -16.75 3.23
CA ASP A 605 -22.01 -15.72 2.43
C ASP A 605 -21.88 -14.26 2.92
N GLY A 606 -21.41 -14.02 4.14
CA GLY A 606 -21.22 -12.67 4.70
C GLY A 606 -20.00 -11.95 4.13
N LYS A 607 -20.09 -10.62 3.99
CA LYS A 607 -19.05 -9.80 3.37
C LYS A 607 -18.36 -8.89 4.38
N THR A 608 -17.08 -9.17 4.63
CA THR A 608 -16.17 -8.33 5.42
C THR A 608 -15.44 -7.29 4.56
N VAL A 609 -14.73 -6.36 5.20
CA VAL A 609 -13.84 -5.37 4.55
C VAL A 609 -12.57 -5.17 5.38
N GLY A 610 -11.41 -5.05 4.71
CA GLY A 610 -10.11 -4.97 5.37
C GLY A 610 -9.79 -6.26 6.14
N GLU A 611 -9.14 -6.13 7.30
CA GLU A 611 -9.03 -7.20 8.30
C GLU A 611 -10.27 -7.27 9.22
N GLY A 612 -11.33 -6.49 8.91
CA GLY A 612 -12.59 -6.49 9.64
C GLY A 612 -13.26 -7.86 9.63
N ARG A 613 -13.85 -8.26 10.76
CA ARG A 613 -14.33 -9.63 10.98
C ARG A 613 -15.61 -9.66 11.81
N PHE A 614 -16.50 -10.59 11.47
CA PHE A 614 -17.58 -10.98 12.35
C PHE A 614 -17.02 -11.91 13.44
N ARG A 615 -17.44 -11.71 14.70
CA ARG A 615 -17.11 -12.62 15.81
C ARG A 615 -18.37 -13.01 16.58
N LEU A 616 -18.31 -14.15 17.25
CA LEU A 616 -19.35 -14.62 18.17
C LEU A 616 -19.33 -13.83 19.48
N VAL A 617 -20.51 -13.52 20.01
CA VAL A 617 -20.68 -12.81 21.30
C VAL A 617 -20.49 -13.76 22.50
N ASP A 618 -20.75 -15.06 22.30
CA ASP A 618 -20.42 -16.14 23.24
C ASP A 618 -19.95 -17.37 22.44
N SER A 619 -18.83 -17.96 22.84
CA SER A 619 -18.19 -19.12 22.18
C SER A 619 -17.97 -20.30 23.13
N SER A 620 -18.64 -20.32 24.30
CA SER A 620 -18.29 -21.19 25.44
C SER A 620 -18.76 -22.64 25.38
N ASN A 621 -19.30 -23.12 24.25
CA ASN A 621 -19.98 -24.42 24.17
C ASN A 621 -19.42 -25.33 23.05
N VAL A 622 -19.21 -26.61 23.38
CA VAL A 622 -19.02 -27.69 22.39
C VAL A 622 -20.40 -28.15 21.93
N LEU A 623 -20.62 -28.25 20.62
CA LEU A 623 -21.91 -28.55 20.01
C LEU A 623 -21.92 -29.94 19.35
N SER A 624 -23.08 -30.58 19.30
CA SER A 624 -23.33 -31.82 18.55
C SER A 624 -24.03 -31.55 17.23
N VAL A 625 -24.07 -32.50 16.28
CA VAL A 625 -24.71 -32.30 14.97
C VAL A 625 -26.20 -31.93 15.11
N ALA A 626 -26.86 -32.42 16.17
CA ALA A 626 -28.23 -32.09 16.54
C ALA A 626 -28.46 -30.61 16.96
N ALA A 627 -27.39 -29.81 17.10
CA ALA A 627 -27.47 -28.36 17.30
C ALA A 627 -27.48 -27.57 15.96
N SER A 628 -27.43 -28.25 14.81
CA SER A 628 -27.60 -27.59 13.50
C SER A 628 -28.95 -26.89 13.41
N GLY A 629 -28.97 -25.69 12.84
CA GLY A 629 -30.12 -24.77 12.83
C GLY A 629 -30.23 -23.86 14.06
N ASN A 630 -29.47 -24.09 15.14
CA ASN A 630 -29.43 -23.15 16.27
C ASN A 630 -28.77 -21.83 15.86
N THR A 631 -29.37 -20.71 16.26
CA THR A 631 -28.88 -19.36 15.94
C THR A 631 -28.00 -18.79 17.05
N PHE A 632 -26.81 -18.30 16.70
CA PHE A 632 -25.87 -17.67 17.62
C PHE A 632 -25.71 -16.19 17.33
N ALA A 633 -25.51 -15.38 18.36
CA ALA A 633 -25.29 -13.95 18.24
C ALA A 633 -23.87 -13.66 17.73
N ILE A 634 -23.78 -12.87 16.65
CA ILE A 634 -22.54 -12.35 16.10
C ILE A 634 -22.56 -10.82 16.05
N GLU A 635 -21.37 -10.22 16.09
CA GLU A 635 -21.16 -8.78 15.91
C GLU A 635 -20.04 -8.54 14.89
N TYR A 636 -20.19 -7.51 14.05
CA TYR A 636 -19.14 -7.08 13.15
C TYR A 636 -18.16 -6.15 13.85
N VAL A 637 -16.91 -6.58 13.91
CA VAL A 637 -15.75 -5.79 14.32
C VAL A 637 -15.12 -5.20 13.08
N ASP A 638 -15.24 -3.88 12.90
CA ASP A 638 -14.43 -3.15 11.93
C ASP A 638 -12.98 -3.20 12.42
N VAL A 639 -12.03 -3.43 11.52
CA VAL A 639 -10.59 -3.28 11.78
C VAL A 639 -10.08 -2.26 10.78
N ASP A 640 -9.68 -1.10 11.30
CA ASP A 640 -9.16 -0.02 10.48
C ASP A 640 -7.77 -0.33 9.91
N ALA A 641 -7.25 0.58 9.08
CA ALA A 641 -5.92 0.49 8.49
C ALA A 641 -4.77 0.56 9.53
N LEU A 642 -5.07 0.69 10.82
CA LEU A 642 -4.13 0.80 11.93
C LEU A 642 -4.16 -0.47 12.82
N GLY A 643 -5.11 -1.39 12.59
CA GLY A 643 -5.30 -2.63 13.34
C GLY A 643 -6.32 -2.54 14.49
N ASN A 644 -7.12 -1.47 14.58
CA ASN A 644 -8.01 -1.24 15.72
C ASN A 644 -9.35 -1.98 15.58
N GLU A 645 -9.58 -2.98 16.43
CA GLU A 645 -10.92 -3.57 16.58
C GLU A 645 -11.93 -2.53 17.14
N THR A 646 -12.95 -2.22 16.34
CA THR A 646 -14.11 -1.43 16.76
C THR A 646 -15.39 -2.23 16.51
N VAL A 647 -16.06 -2.66 17.59
CA VAL A 647 -17.38 -3.29 17.51
C VAL A 647 -18.37 -2.27 16.93
N THR A 648 -19.04 -2.63 15.85
CA THR A 648 -20.05 -1.77 15.20
C THR A 648 -21.45 -2.11 15.69
N GLU A 649 -22.42 -1.23 15.40
CA GLU A 649 -23.85 -1.48 15.64
C GLU A 649 -24.43 -2.66 14.80
N LEU A 650 -23.65 -3.24 13.87
CA LEU A 650 -24.07 -4.40 13.08
C LEU A 650 -23.93 -5.69 13.90
N GLN A 651 -24.98 -5.97 14.69
CA GLN A 651 -25.20 -7.25 15.36
C GLN A 651 -26.29 -8.06 14.65
N GLY A 652 -26.22 -9.39 14.77
CA GLY A 652 -27.20 -10.30 14.18
C GLY A 652 -27.18 -11.70 14.79
N SER A 653 -28.09 -12.56 14.35
CA SER A 653 -28.14 -13.96 14.79
C SER A 653 -28.09 -14.89 13.59
N VAL A 654 -27.14 -15.83 13.59
CA VAL A 654 -26.79 -16.66 12.44
C VAL A 654 -26.94 -18.14 12.77
N PRO A 655 -27.66 -18.94 11.96
CA PRO A 655 -27.81 -20.37 12.16
C PRO A 655 -26.51 -21.13 11.87
N ILE A 656 -26.25 -22.20 12.62
CA ILE A 656 -25.10 -23.09 12.42
C ILE A 656 -25.47 -24.34 11.61
N ASP A 657 -24.62 -24.72 10.66
CA ASP A 657 -24.58 -26.04 10.02
C ASP A 657 -23.40 -26.82 10.64
N ILE A 658 -23.66 -27.96 11.28
CA ILE A 658 -22.60 -28.78 11.92
C ILE A 658 -22.48 -30.09 11.17
N ASP A 659 -21.37 -30.26 10.45
CA ASP A 659 -21.09 -31.48 9.70
C ASP A 659 -20.71 -32.64 10.65
N PRO A 660 -21.16 -33.87 10.37
CA PRO A 660 -20.65 -35.06 11.05
C PRO A 660 -19.13 -35.18 10.85
N ARG A 661 -18.40 -35.55 11.91
CA ARG A 661 -16.95 -35.77 11.78
C ARG A 661 -16.69 -37.10 11.06
N ALA A 662 -15.86 -37.06 10.02
CA ALA A 662 -15.48 -38.25 9.28
C ALA A 662 -14.57 -39.18 10.12
N LEU A 663 -14.87 -40.47 10.12
CA LEU A 663 -14.13 -41.54 10.81
C LEU A 663 -13.59 -42.58 9.83
N THR A 664 -12.39 -43.09 10.11
CA THR A 664 -11.76 -44.18 9.34
C THR A 664 -11.67 -45.44 10.19
N PRO A 665 -12.28 -46.58 9.77
CA PRO A 665 -12.16 -47.85 10.46
C PRO A 665 -10.82 -48.54 10.14
N HIS A 666 -10.07 -48.92 11.17
CA HIS A 666 -8.86 -49.75 11.06
C HIS A 666 -9.14 -51.13 11.65
N PHE A 667 -8.79 -52.21 10.96
CA PHE A 667 -9.18 -53.57 11.35
C PHE A 667 -8.08 -54.32 12.11
N GLU A 668 -8.43 -54.80 13.29
CA GLU A 668 -7.58 -55.61 14.17
C GLU A 668 -8.15 -57.03 14.34
N GLY A 669 -7.28 -57.99 14.68
CA GLY A 669 -7.71 -59.37 14.95
C GLY A 669 -7.97 -60.26 13.72
N LEU A 670 -7.54 -59.84 12.52
CA LEU A 670 -7.72 -60.56 11.25
C LEU A 670 -6.88 -61.85 11.13
N GLU A 671 -5.94 -62.11 12.05
CA GLU A 671 -5.01 -63.25 12.00
C GLU A 671 -5.37 -64.38 12.97
N GLY A 672 -4.93 -65.61 12.64
CA GLY A 672 -5.00 -66.77 13.56
C GLY A 672 -6.39 -67.36 13.79
N LEU A 673 -7.38 -66.94 13.00
CA LEU A 673 -8.79 -67.30 13.11
C LEU A 673 -9.05 -68.76 12.69
N LYS A 674 -9.89 -69.48 13.45
CA LYS A 674 -10.22 -70.89 13.21
C LYS A 674 -11.72 -71.14 13.09
N ALA A 675 -12.09 -72.08 12.23
CA ALA A 675 -13.46 -72.52 12.06
C ALA A 675 -13.99 -73.13 13.38
N GLY A 676 -15.21 -72.73 13.78
CA GLY A 676 -15.81 -73.12 15.05
C GLY A 676 -15.45 -72.25 16.26
N GLU A 677 -14.56 -71.26 16.11
CA GLU A 677 -14.40 -70.18 17.09
C GLU A 677 -15.37 -69.02 16.78
N ASP A 678 -15.62 -68.15 17.77
CA ASP A 678 -16.31 -66.88 17.52
C ASP A 678 -15.36 -65.88 16.84
N VAL A 679 -15.34 -65.94 15.51
CA VAL A 679 -14.60 -65.02 14.64
C VAL A 679 -15.10 -63.58 14.76
N ARG A 680 -16.40 -63.36 15.01
CA ARG A 680 -17.00 -62.01 15.07
C ARG A 680 -16.61 -61.27 16.34
N ALA A 681 -16.43 -62.00 17.45
CA ALA A 681 -15.91 -61.44 18.70
C ALA A 681 -14.38 -61.22 18.72
N LYS A 682 -13.64 -61.75 17.75
CA LYS A 682 -12.17 -61.59 17.65
C LYS A 682 -11.73 -60.44 16.76
N ILE A 683 -12.52 -60.07 15.76
CA ILE A 683 -12.22 -58.96 14.85
C ILE A 683 -12.78 -57.66 15.43
N ALA A 684 -11.92 -56.65 15.55
CA ALA A 684 -12.31 -55.32 16.02
C ALA A 684 -12.06 -54.27 14.93
N ALA A 685 -12.79 -53.16 14.99
CA ALA A 685 -12.52 -51.99 14.16
C ALA A 685 -12.49 -50.70 15.01
N PRO A 686 -11.34 -50.37 15.63
CA PRO A 686 -11.05 -49.01 16.09
C PRO A 686 -11.34 -47.96 15.01
N LEU A 687 -11.86 -46.81 15.44
CA LEU A 687 -12.22 -45.68 14.57
C LEU A 687 -11.26 -44.51 14.82
N GLU A 688 -10.43 -44.22 13.82
CA GLU A 688 -9.58 -43.03 13.80
C GLU A 688 -10.42 -41.77 13.56
N GLY A 689 -10.05 -40.65 14.19
CA GLY A 689 -10.79 -39.37 14.15
C GLY A 689 -11.83 -39.19 15.27
N LYS A 690 -12.16 -40.24 16.02
CA LYS A 690 -13.16 -40.18 17.10
C LYS A 690 -12.65 -39.40 18.30
N LEU A 691 -13.51 -38.56 18.88
CA LEU A 691 -13.21 -37.79 20.11
C LEU A 691 -13.05 -38.70 21.33
N GLU A 692 -12.26 -38.23 22.29
CA GLU A 692 -12.11 -38.89 23.59
C GLU A 692 -13.40 -38.77 24.42
N GLY A 693 -13.84 -39.88 25.01
CA GLY A 693 -15.11 -39.98 25.75
C GLY A 693 -16.32 -40.42 24.93
N ASP A 694 -16.29 -40.31 23.60
CA ASP A 694 -17.47 -40.56 22.77
C ASP A 694 -17.84 -42.04 22.62
N ALA A 695 -19.11 -42.34 22.92
CA ALA A 695 -19.75 -43.62 22.72
C ALA A 695 -20.15 -43.83 21.24
N CYS A 696 -19.14 -44.06 20.40
CA CYS A 696 -19.29 -44.48 19.00
C CYS A 696 -18.36 -45.66 18.67
N THR A 697 -18.88 -46.67 17.96
CA THR A 697 -18.20 -47.88 17.47
C THR A 697 -18.66 -48.25 16.05
N ALA A 698 -17.87 -49.05 15.32
CA ALA A 698 -18.21 -49.49 13.96
C ALA A 698 -19.21 -50.66 13.98
N GLN A 699 -20.24 -50.62 13.13
CA GLN A 699 -21.09 -51.78 12.86
C GLN A 699 -20.44 -52.65 11.79
N LEU A 700 -20.01 -53.85 12.18
CA LEU A 700 -19.33 -54.76 11.24
C LEU A 700 -20.31 -55.55 10.37
N GLU A 701 -19.93 -55.70 9.10
CA GLU A 701 -20.53 -56.61 8.13
C GLU A 701 -19.47 -57.55 7.59
N PHE A 702 -19.81 -58.85 7.53
CA PHE A 702 -18.95 -59.92 7.07
C PHE A 702 -19.51 -60.47 5.76
N MET A 703 -18.65 -60.79 4.81
CA MET A 703 -19.00 -61.22 3.46
C MET A 703 -18.17 -62.44 3.06
N HIS A 704 -18.76 -63.35 2.29
CA HIS A 704 -18.03 -64.42 1.61
C HIS A 704 -17.06 -63.84 0.57
N ASP A 705 -15.90 -64.45 0.36
CA ASP A 705 -15.04 -64.08 -0.77
C ASP A 705 -15.64 -64.54 -2.12
N ALA A 706 -15.54 -63.70 -3.13
CA ALA A 706 -16.02 -63.95 -4.49
C ALA A 706 -14.89 -63.88 -5.54
N ASN A 707 -13.80 -64.63 -5.30
CA ASN A 707 -12.56 -64.68 -6.08
C ASN A 707 -11.62 -63.48 -5.84
N GLY A 708 -11.33 -63.18 -4.57
CA GLY A 708 -10.43 -62.10 -4.17
C GLY A 708 -11.10 -60.72 -4.08
N VAL A 709 -12.42 -60.68 -3.95
CA VAL A 709 -13.24 -59.47 -3.75
C VAL A 709 -14.43 -59.77 -2.81
N PRO A 710 -14.99 -58.76 -2.11
CA PRO A 710 -16.20 -58.94 -1.31
C PRO A 710 -17.39 -59.47 -2.13
N GLY A 711 -17.96 -60.59 -1.68
CA GLY A 711 -19.13 -61.23 -2.27
C GLY A 711 -20.40 -60.97 -1.46
N THR A 712 -21.22 -62.01 -1.29
CA THR A 712 -22.50 -61.94 -0.56
C THR A 712 -22.27 -61.74 0.94
N ALA A 713 -23.00 -60.81 1.55
CA ALA A 713 -23.02 -60.62 3.00
C ALA A 713 -23.53 -61.88 3.73
N MET A 714 -22.83 -62.25 4.79
CA MET A 714 -23.15 -63.38 5.66
C MET A 714 -24.31 -63.02 6.59
N ALA A 715 -25.20 -63.98 6.83
CA ALA A 715 -26.30 -63.81 7.77
C ALA A 715 -25.79 -63.63 9.22
N GLU A 716 -26.61 -63.00 10.05
CA GLU A 716 -26.35 -62.89 11.49
C GLU A 716 -26.45 -64.28 12.14
N GLY A 717 -25.43 -64.66 12.92
CA GLY A 717 -25.29 -66.02 13.44
C GLY A 717 -24.76 -67.07 12.45
N GLU A 718 -24.48 -66.71 11.18
CA GLU A 718 -23.82 -67.62 10.24
C GLU A 718 -22.39 -67.94 10.71
N ALA A 719 -22.06 -69.24 10.78
CA ALA A 719 -20.81 -69.74 11.31
C ALA A 719 -19.72 -69.83 10.23
N PHE A 720 -18.51 -69.38 10.57
CA PHE A 720 -17.37 -69.41 9.65
C PHE A 720 -16.80 -70.82 9.51
N THR A 721 -16.84 -71.34 8.29
CA THR A 721 -16.05 -72.52 7.88
C THR A 721 -14.67 -72.09 7.39
N ALA A 722 -13.75 -73.02 7.14
CA ALA A 722 -12.42 -72.67 6.65
C ALA A 722 -12.48 -72.11 5.21
N GLY A 723 -11.87 -70.95 4.99
CA GLY A 723 -11.96 -70.18 3.74
C GLY A 723 -11.52 -68.72 3.92
N THR A 724 -11.55 -67.96 2.84
CA THR A 724 -11.31 -66.50 2.83
C THR A 724 -12.63 -65.75 2.92
N TYR A 725 -12.65 -64.67 3.69
CA TYR A 725 -13.81 -63.81 3.91
C TYR A 725 -13.37 -62.33 3.91
N TRP A 726 -14.35 -61.44 3.84
CA TRP A 726 -14.16 -60.00 3.95
C TRP A 726 -14.95 -59.44 5.13
N VAL A 727 -14.43 -58.39 5.76
CA VAL A 727 -15.12 -57.57 6.76
C VAL A 727 -15.09 -56.11 6.32
N ARG A 728 -16.14 -55.36 6.66
CA ARG A 728 -16.20 -53.89 6.54
C ARG A 728 -17.04 -53.25 7.64
N ALA A 729 -16.92 -51.95 7.82
CA ALA A 729 -17.86 -51.14 8.60
C ALA A 729 -19.03 -50.71 7.71
N LYS A 730 -20.25 -51.17 8.00
CA LYS A 730 -21.47 -50.80 7.25
C LYS A 730 -22.24 -49.61 7.85
N GLY A 731 -21.76 -49.06 8.96
CA GLY A 731 -22.41 -48.01 9.72
C GLY A 731 -21.73 -47.80 11.08
N LEU A 732 -22.31 -46.94 11.89
CA LEU A 732 -21.84 -46.60 13.24
C LEU A 732 -22.93 -46.90 14.29
N LEU A 733 -22.51 -47.21 15.52
CA LEU A 733 -23.38 -47.53 16.66
C LEU A 733 -22.96 -46.78 17.93
N GLY A 734 -23.94 -46.54 18.81
CA GLY A 734 -23.77 -45.82 20.08
C GLY A 734 -24.33 -44.41 20.04
N ASP A 735 -24.51 -43.80 21.22
CA ASP A 735 -25.26 -42.55 21.39
C ASP A 735 -24.64 -41.35 20.65
N ALA A 736 -23.33 -41.38 20.41
CA ALA A 736 -22.62 -40.33 19.67
C ALA A 736 -22.61 -40.57 18.15
N ALA A 737 -23.05 -41.74 17.65
CA ALA A 737 -22.88 -42.13 16.24
C ALA A 737 -23.53 -41.18 15.22
N GLN A 738 -24.60 -40.48 15.61
CA GLN A 738 -25.26 -39.45 14.77
C GLN A 738 -24.39 -38.20 14.50
N ASN A 739 -23.29 -38.01 15.26
CA ASN A 739 -22.37 -36.89 15.10
C ASN A 739 -21.18 -37.22 14.18
N TYR A 740 -21.15 -38.42 13.59
CA TYR A 740 -20.04 -38.94 12.81
C TYR A 740 -20.51 -39.57 11.49
N GLU A 741 -19.62 -39.60 10.50
CA GLU A 741 -19.82 -40.37 9.26
C GLU A 741 -18.62 -41.31 9.01
N LEU A 742 -18.81 -42.35 8.20
CA LEU A 742 -17.72 -43.22 7.76
C LEU A 742 -17.09 -42.63 6.48
N ALA A 743 -15.82 -42.23 6.57
CA ALA A 743 -15.05 -41.73 5.43
C ALA A 743 -14.91 -42.79 4.33
N THR A 744 -14.83 -44.07 4.73
CA THR A 744 -14.89 -45.26 3.88
C THR A 744 -15.56 -46.41 4.64
N ASP A 745 -16.14 -47.39 3.95
CA ASP A 745 -16.63 -48.62 4.59
C ASP A 745 -15.47 -49.53 5.04
N GLY A 746 -14.32 -49.44 4.36
CA GLY A 746 -13.07 -50.09 4.76
C GLY A 746 -13.14 -51.61 4.62
N ALA A 747 -12.90 -52.13 3.42
CA ALA A 747 -12.93 -53.58 3.16
C ALA A 747 -11.57 -54.25 3.47
N ALA A 748 -11.56 -55.19 4.41
CA ALA A 748 -10.38 -56.01 4.74
C ALA A 748 -10.66 -57.50 4.56
N SER A 749 -9.74 -58.22 3.90
CA SER A 749 -9.81 -59.68 3.72
C SER A 749 -9.12 -60.42 4.86
N PHE A 750 -9.68 -61.55 5.30
CA PHE A 750 -9.08 -62.43 6.30
C PHE A 750 -9.34 -63.92 6.00
N THR A 751 -8.55 -64.79 6.63
CA THR A 751 -8.60 -66.25 6.36
C THR A 751 -8.92 -67.02 7.64
N VAL A 752 -9.96 -67.85 7.57
CA VAL A 752 -10.35 -68.79 8.63
C VAL A 752 -9.78 -70.17 8.31
N THR A 753 -9.11 -70.77 9.29
CA THR A 753 -8.41 -72.06 9.12
C THR A 753 -9.17 -73.23 9.75
N THR A 754 -8.95 -74.46 9.29
CA THR A 754 -9.56 -75.66 9.91
C THR A 754 -9.01 -75.90 11.30
N SER A 755 -9.87 -76.20 12.27
CA SER A 755 -9.48 -76.59 13.63
C SER A 755 -8.83 -77.99 13.67
N GLY A 756 -7.53 -78.07 13.41
CA GLY A 756 -6.75 -79.31 13.47
C GLY A 756 -5.27 -79.06 13.75
N ASP A 757 -4.63 -79.97 14.47
CA ASP A 757 -3.24 -79.84 14.92
C ASP A 757 -2.19 -80.07 13.82
N ALA A 758 -0.95 -79.68 14.14
CA ALA A 758 0.19 -79.59 13.24
C ALA A 758 0.52 -80.85 12.40
N GLY A 759 0.83 -80.65 11.11
CA GLY A 759 1.73 -81.56 10.38
C GLY A 759 1.68 -81.59 8.85
N GLY A 760 2.73 -81.07 8.21
CA GLY A 760 3.52 -81.86 7.23
C GLY A 760 3.10 -81.98 5.75
N ALA A 761 3.76 -81.16 4.91
CA ALA A 761 4.23 -81.45 3.53
C ALA A 761 3.21 -81.72 2.38
N GLY A 762 3.65 -81.50 1.12
CA GLY A 762 2.84 -81.84 -0.08
C GLY A 762 3.51 -81.60 -1.44
N ASN A 763 3.77 -80.33 -1.80
CA ASN A 763 4.53 -79.85 -2.99
C ASN A 763 4.21 -80.40 -4.41
N THR A 764 3.75 -79.52 -5.31
CA THR A 764 4.25 -79.26 -6.69
C THR A 764 3.32 -78.21 -7.33
N GLY A 765 3.74 -77.02 -7.76
CA GLY A 765 4.57 -76.69 -8.94
C GLY A 765 3.68 -75.88 -9.93
N THR A 766 4.10 -74.83 -10.66
CA THR A 766 5.45 -74.30 -10.94
C THR A 766 5.44 -72.79 -11.26
N GLY A 767 6.44 -72.06 -10.75
CA GLY A 767 7.23 -71.07 -11.52
C GLY A 767 6.96 -69.56 -11.29
N THR A 768 7.95 -68.66 -11.29
CA THR A 768 9.44 -68.80 -11.35
C THR A 768 10.15 -67.56 -10.78
N ASN A 769 11.14 -67.78 -9.88
CA ASN A 769 12.52 -67.20 -9.79
C ASN A 769 12.82 -65.72 -10.11
N ALA A 770 13.82 -65.05 -9.50
CA ALA A 770 14.71 -65.22 -8.33
C ALA A 770 15.57 -63.93 -8.21
N GLY A 771 16.39 -63.63 -7.18
CA GLY A 771 16.80 -64.30 -5.93
C GLY A 771 17.14 -63.22 -4.87
N SER A 772 18.12 -63.33 -3.95
CA SER A 772 19.13 -64.35 -3.62
C SER A 772 19.32 -64.39 -2.09
N ALA A 773 19.93 -65.45 -1.55
CA ALA A 773 19.89 -65.80 -0.13
C ALA A 773 21.19 -65.58 0.67
N ASP A 774 21.04 -65.30 1.98
CA ASP A 774 21.77 -65.83 3.14
C ASP A 774 23.33 -65.78 3.23
N LYS A 775 23.99 -65.69 4.41
CA LYS A 775 23.79 -66.53 5.61
C LYS A 775 24.29 -65.94 6.95
N ASN A 776 23.49 -66.19 8.00
CA ASN A 776 23.82 -66.59 9.39
C ASN A 776 24.79 -65.78 10.27
N GLY A 777 24.41 -65.61 11.56
CA GLY A 777 25.34 -65.12 12.60
C GLY A 777 25.18 -65.49 14.09
N LYS A 778 23.97 -65.69 14.67
CA LYS A 778 23.70 -65.99 16.12
C LYS A 778 24.16 -64.91 17.16
N GLY A 779 23.50 -64.86 18.34
CA GLY A 779 24.28 -64.66 19.58
C GLY A 779 23.79 -63.82 20.79
N ASN A 780 22.51 -63.81 21.15
CA ASN A 780 21.97 -63.74 22.54
C ASN A 780 22.73 -62.95 23.68
N LYS A 781 22.04 -61.96 24.30
CA LYS A 781 22.11 -61.51 25.73
C LYS A 781 23.47 -61.14 26.39
N SER A 782 23.57 -59.90 26.88
CA SER A 782 23.48 -59.59 28.34
C SER A 782 23.55 -58.07 28.64
N LYS A 783 23.14 -57.66 29.85
CA LYS A 783 23.39 -56.30 30.39
C LYS A 783 24.78 -56.26 31.05
N GLY A 784 25.54 -55.19 30.85
CA GLY A 784 26.81 -54.97 31.56
C GLY A 784 27.33 -53.53 31.38
N SER A 785 27.69 -52.88 32.48
CA SER A 785 28.22 -51.52 32.54
C SER A 785 29.73 -51.45 32.34
N GLY A 786 30.25 -50.40 31.69
CA GLY A 786 31.69 -50.09 31.70
C GLY A 786 32.10 -49.02 30.68
N GLU A 787 32.75 -47.95 31.14
CA GLU A 787 33.17 -46.79 30.34
C GLU A 787 34.26 -47.12 29.30
N LYS A 788 34.21 -46.50 28.10
CA LYS A 788 35.09 -45.36 27.74
C LYS A 788 34.95 -44.82 26.30
N LEU A 789 34.83 -43.49 26.23
CA LEU A 789 35.41 -42.53 25.26
C LEU A 789 35.01 -42.54 23.77
N ALA A 790 34.93 -41.31 23.24
CA ALA A 790 34.77 -40.88 21.83
C ALA A 790 33.43 -41.25 21.13
N GLY A 791 32.66 -40.31 20.59
CA GLY A 791 32.77 -38.84 20.72
C GLY A 791 31.61 -38.10 20.01
N THR A 792 31.08 -37.07 20.65
CA THR A 792 30.24 -36.01 20.04
C THR A 792 31.12 -35.10 19.17
N GLY A 793 30.64 -34.29 18.23
CA GLY A 793 29.32 -33.65 18.08
C GLY A 793 29.47 -32.14 18.34
N ASP A 794 28.97 -31.34 17.40
CA ASP A 794 28.75 -29.88 17.37
C ASP A 794 29.85 -28.88 17.80
N GLY A 795 29.96 -27.79 17.01
CA GLY A 795 29.98 -26.44 17.59
C GLY A 795 31.27 -25.60 17.52
N SER A 796 31.27 -24.59 16.64
CA SER A 796 32.04 -23.33 16.72
C SER A 796 33.58 -23.38 16.61
N GLY A 797 34.20 -22.22 16.35
CA GLY A 797 35.67 -22.12 16.25
C GLY A 797 36.21 -20.82 15.63
N ILE A 798 36.03 -19.67 16.30
CA ILE A 798 36.83 -18.47 15.99
C ILE A 798 38.24 -18.67 16.56
N ALA A 799 39.27 -18.30 15.80
CA ALA A 799 40.64 -18.19 16.29
C ALA A 799 41.18 -16.77 16.06
N ALA A 800 41.54 -16.08 17.14
CA ALA A 800 42.20 -14.79 17.12
C ALA A 800 43.57 -14.89 17.79
N GLY A 801 44.54 -14.09 17.33
CA GLY A 801 45.89 -14.04 17.91
C GLY A 801 46.54 -12.67 17.72
N LEU A 802 46.90 -12.02 18.83
CA LEU A 802 47.80 -10.86 18.88
C LEU A 802 49.26 -11.37 18.82
N ALA A 803 50.33 -10.61 18.57
CA ALA A 803 50.56 -9.16 18.53
C ALA A 803 51.67 -8.85 17.47
N ALA A 804 52.23 -7.65 17.26
CA ALA A 804 52.21 -6.40 18.04
C ALA A 804 52.42 -5.12 17.18
N ALA A 805 52.60 -4.00 17.87
CA ALA A 805 52.76 -2.63 17.38
C ALA A 805 54.01 -2.31 16.52
N ALA A 806 53.86 -1.31 15.65
CA ALA A 806 54.83 -0.23 15.43
C ALA A 806 54.08 1.07 15.04
N VAL A 807 54.59 2.24 15.42
CA VAL A 807 53.97 3.56 15.15
C VAL A 807 54.94 4.44 14.35
N ALA A 808 54.46 5.09 13.29
CA ALA A 808 55.18 6.20 12.63
C ALA A 808 54.20 7.15 11.94
N THR A 809 54.01 8.35 12.51
CA THR A 809 53.39 9.50 11.84
C THR A 809 54.45 10.50 11.41
N THR A 810 54.40 10.97 10.17
CA THR A 810 55.04 12.25 9.76
C THR A 810 54.27 12.91 8.62
N VAL A 811 54.47 14.21 8.47
CA VAL A 811 53.64 15.13 7.67
C VAL A 811 54.52 15.93 6.70
N ALA A 812 53.88 16.57 5.72
CA ALA A 812 54.35 17.69 4.88
C ALA A 812 55.16 17.36 3.62
N GLY A 813 54.98 18.19 2.59
CA GLY A 813 55.65 18.07 1.29
C GLY A 813 54.92 18.77 0.13
N ALA A 814 54.61 20.06 0.23
CA ALA A 814 54.05 20.82 -0.88
C ALA A 814 55.16 21.37 -1.80
N ALA A 815 54.95 21.34 -3.13
CA ALA A 815 55.79 22.02 -4.11
C ALA A 815 54.99 22.42 -5.37
N MET A 816 55.21 23.63 -5.86
CA MET A 816 54.75 24.12 -7.17
C MET A 816 55.83 23.88 -8.24
N LEU A 817 55.42 23.78 -9.51
CA LEU A 817 56.13 24.15 -10.77
C LEU A 817 55.19 23.68 -11.91
N VAL A 818 54.57 24.48 -12.78
CA VAL A 818 54.95 25.70 -13.54
C VAL A 818 55.87 25.41 -14.74
N ASN A 819 55.24 25.49 -15.93
CA ASN A 819 55.72 25.78 -17.29
C ASN A 819 57.02 25.17 -17.84
N ASP A 820 56.92 24.51 -18.99
CA ASP A 820 57.34 25.07 -20.30
C ASP A 820 56.52 24.35 -21.42
N ARG A 821 56.01 25.05 -22.46
CA ARG A 821 56.56 25.18 -23.85
C ARG A 821 56.76 23.85 -24.60
N GLU A 822 56.49 23.74 -25.92
CA GLU A 822 56.40 24.76 -26.98
C GLU A 822 55.10 24.69 -27.81
N ASP A 823 54.68 25.87 -28.29
CA ASP A 823 54.27 26.29 -29.66
C ASP A 823 53.92 25.23 -30.76
N SER A 824 53.09 25.48 -31.79
CA SER A 824 52.80 26.74 -32.52
C SER A 824 51.48 26.76 -33.33
N GLU A 825 51.01 27.97 -33.68
CA GLU A 825 50.30 28.47 -34.92
C GLU A 825 49.21 27.62 -35.63
N GLY A 826 48.09 28.16 -36.17
CA GLY A 826 47.52 29.53 -36.31
C GLY A 826 46.03 29.41 -36.77
N ALA A 827 45.10 30.37 -36.57
CA ALA A 827 44.98 31.69 -37.20
C ALA A 827 44.91 31.63 -38.75
N SER A 828 44.00 32.31 -39.48
CA SER A 828 42.88 33.24 -39.21
C SER A 828 41.88 33.15 -40.41
N GLU A 829 40.72 33.80 -40.52
CA GLU A 829 40.14 35.04 -39.95
C GLU A 829 38.72 34.83 -39.40
#